data_AF-A0A7C2LB89-F1
#
_entry.id   AF-A0A7C2LB89-F1
#
_cell.length_a   1.000
_cell.length_b   1.000
_cell.length_c   1.000
_cell.angle_alpha   90.00
_cell.angle_beta   90.00
_cell.angle_gamma   90.00
#
_symmetry.space_group_name_H-M   'P 1'
#
loop_
_entity.id
_entity.type
_entity.pdbx_description
1 polymer ?
#
loop_
_entity_poly.entity_id
_entity_poly.type
_entity_poly.pdbx_seq_one_letter_code
_entity_poly.pdbx_strand_id
1 'polypeptide(L)'
;MHIPDAYLSPATHAVTAGAMLPLWTLAVRRTANALSARQVPLLSLGAAFCFTIQMFNVPAVGGTTAHAVGATLLAILLGPWAALLAVTLALAVQAIFFGDGGILALGANTFNMGFVAAFAGYGTYRLLAGQAEVGSRRALIAAGVGAYVGSVLSAASTGVMLGLQPLIAQDTAGRALYFPFGMNVSVPAMVHIYLLVAAPVEAVVTIAALAYLWRNFPELVTRRTVVRPDKPIRLWAVFLVLLLLTPLGLIATGSAWGEWDEETLRELIGYVPAGVVRFSEGVLRPLIPDYALPGREGRGWEVAGYIFSALFGATLTALAARALVRKPVPVPAEVTAGGKPRNALPDWLSRREPDTTVTSPARQTRGRWLERTLLNLREAVANTIAAEHWARASGYLQSLHPLAKTLAALGALVAISLTRHPALLFFVLVGSTLLATVSRLPLRTFILRILAATVLFGLVLAVPLSLNAVTPGQVVWQPFGWRALAVSDAGLNAAVLLLLRLSAAITVALLWSLTTRWHLLLHSLRSLRVPRLMVTALTLTYRYLFTLVDTLAEMVLARRSRQVGAPTAQGVRAYAGTGAAVLFAKSATLHEEVYLAMRSRGFDGDLRVAYPRRWKWRDTLWLMLVALWLASGYWIGGWYAG
;
A
#
# COMPACT_ATOMS: atom_id res chain seq x y z
N MET A 1 8.33 -6.99 -19.76
CA MET A 1 9.74 -7.17 -20.15
C MET A 1 10.62 -7.52 -18.96
N HIS A 2 10.02 -7.82 -17.80
CA HIS A 2 10.75 -8.33 -16.64
C HIS A 2 11.35 -9.71 -16.96
N ILE A 3 12.63 -9.84 -16.67
CA ILE A 3 13.39 -11.07 -16.86
C ILE A 3 13.41 -11.84 -15.53
N PRO A 4 12.96 -13.10 -15.51
CA PRO A 4 13.09 -13.99 -14.35
C PRO A 4 14.55 -14.41 -14.09
N ASP A 5 14.84 -14.83 -12.86
CA ASP A 5 16.22 -15.26 -12.48
C ASP A 5 16.70 -16.47 -13.29
N ALA A 6 15.79 -17.39 -13.60
CA ALA A 6 16.06 -18.60 -14.37
C ALA A 6 16.43 -18.35 -15.84
N TYR A 7 16.15 -17.16 -16.37
CA TYR A 7 16.26 -16.90 -17.81
C TYR A 7 17.65 -16.42 -18.20
N LEU A 8 18.44 -15.90 -17.27
CA LEU A 8 19.80 -15.41 -17.55
C LEU A 8 20.83 -16.24 -16.80
N SER A 9 21.98 -16.42 -17.45
CA SER A 9 23.14 -17.02 -16.81
C SER A 9 23.69 -16.14 -15.66
N PRO A 10 24.32 -16.73 -14.63
CA PRO A 10 25.01 -15.98 -13.58
C PRO A 10 26.03 -14.97 -14.11
N ALA A 11 26.68 -15.27 -15.24
CA ALA A 11 27.59 -14.34 -15.90
C ALA A 11 26.85 -13.09 -16.40
N THR A 12 25.70 -13.28 -17.05
CA THR A 12 24.84 -12.17 -17.50
C THR A 12 24.32 -11.34 -16.31
N HIS A 13 23.91 -11.99 -15.21
CA HIS A 13 23.52 -11.31 -13.97
C HIS A 13 24.67 -10.46 -13.42
N ALA A 14 25.88 -11.02 -13.34
CA ALA A 14 27.06 -10.31 -12.84
C ALA A 14 27.45 -9.11 -13.74
N VAL A 15 27.41 -9.28 -15.07
CA VAL A 15 27.73 -8.21 -16.02
C VAL A 15 26.71 -7.07 -15.93
N THR A 16 25.42 -7.39 -15.89
CA THR A 16 24.37 -6.36 -15.82
C THR A 16 24.35 -5.66 -14.46
N ALA A 17 24.59 -6.38 -13.35
CA ALA A 17 24.80 -5.77 -12.04
C ALA A 17 26.05 -4.86 -12.02
N GLY A 18 27.16 -5.33 -12.61
CA GLY A 18 28.40 -4.57 -12.75
C GLY A 18 28.22 -3.28 -13.56
N ALA A 19 27.43 -3.32 -14.64
CA ALA A 19 27.07 -2.15 -15.44
C ALA A 19 26.14 -1.18 -14.68
N MET A 20 25.23 -1.72 -13.86
CA MET A 20 24.26 -0.92 -13.11
C MET A 20 24.85 -0.24 -11.87
N LEU A 21 25.84 -0.83 -11.20
CA LEU A 21 26.50 -0.24 -10.02
C LEU A 21 26.97 1.21 -10.24
N PRO A 22 27.76 1.55 -11.29
CA PRO A 22 28.17 2.93 -11.53
C PRO A 22 26.98 3.82 -11.91
N LEU A 23 26.00 3.31 -12.64
CA LEU A 23 24.80 4.05 -13.02
C LEU A 23 23.95 4.42 -11.80
N TRP A 24 23.73 3.49 -10.87
CA TRP A 24 23.06 3.77 -9.59
C TRP A 24 23.84 4.75 -8.75
N THR A 25 25.15 4.57 -8.65
CA THR A 25 26.01 5.49 -7.88
C THR A 25 25.91 6.92 -8.42
N LEU A 26 25.95 7.06 -9.75
CA LEU A 26 25.80 8.34 -10.42
C LEU A 26 24.38 8.90 -10.26
N ALA A 27 23.35 8.05 -10.36
CA ALA A 27 21.96 8.43 -10.18
C ALA A 27 21.70 8.95 -8.77
N VAL A 28 22.21 8.28 -7.73
CA VAL A 28 22.12 8.73 -6.33
C VAL A 28 22.81 10.09 -6.17
N ARG A 29 24.05 10.24 -6.66
CA ARG A 29 24.79 11.51 -6.56
C ARG A 29 24.09 12.66 -7.27
N ARG A 30 23.66 12.45 -8.52
CA ARG A 30 22.95 13.44 -9.34
C ARG A 30 21.60 13.81 -8.73
N THR A 31 20.83 12.82 -8.29
CA THR A 31 19.50 13.02 -7.69
C THR A 31 19.60 13.74 -6.34
N ALA A 32 20.56 13.36 -5.50
CA ALA A 32 20.78 14.01 -4.21
C ALA A 32 21.20 15.49 -4.36
N ASN A 33 21.80 15.87 -5.49
CA ASN A 33 22.20 17.25 -5.77
C ASN A 33 21.14 18.02 -6.57
N ALA A 34 20.28 17.34 -7.34
CA ALA A 34 19.29 17.95 -8.21
C ALA A 34 17.88 18.04 -7.58
N LEU A 35 17.51 17.12 -6.67
CA LEU A 35 16.21 17.12 -6.02
C LEU A 35 16.26 17.88 -4.70
N SER A 36 15.42 18.91 -4.60
CA SER A 36 15.12 19.54 -3.31
C SER A 36 14.25 18.61 -2.46
N ALA A 37 14.31 18.71 -1.12
CA ALA A 37 13.46 17.94 -0.20
C ALA A 37 11.94 18.08 -0.50
N ARG A 38 11.56 19.10 -1.28
CA ARG A 38 10.19 19.40 -1.71
C ARG A 38 9.72 18.57 -2.92
N GLN A 39 10.63 17.92 -3.66
CA GLN A 39 10.30 17.05 -4.82
C GLN A 39 10.22 15.56 -4.46
N VAL A 40 10.59 15.20 -3.22
CA VAL A 40 10.53 13.83 -2.69
C VAL A 40 9.14 13.18 -2.78
N PRO A 41 8.03 13.90 -2.49
CA PRO A 41 6.70 13.32 -2.64
C PRO A 41 6.37 12.95 -4.10
N LEU A 42 6.87 13.72 -5.07
CA LEU A 42 6.62 13.48 -6.50
C LEU A 42 7.44 12.30 -7.02
N LEU A 43 8.68 12.13 -6.54
CA LEU A 43 9.47 10.92 -6.74
C LEU A 43 8.76 9.68 -6.17
N SER A 44 8.22 9.80 -4.96
CA SER A 44 7.53 8.71 -4.27
C SER A 44 6.24 8.30 -4.99
N LEU A 45 5.43 9.28 -5.40
CA LEU A 45 4.20 9.05 -6.16
C LEU A 45 4.51 8.49 -7.55
N GLY A 46 5.56 8.99 -8.19
CA GLY A 46 6.00 8.51 -9.50
C GLY A 46 6.52 7.07 -9.47
N ALA A 47 7.27 6.70 -8.43
CA ALA A 47 7.70 5.32 -8.23
C ALA A 47 6.50 4.37 -7.97
N ALA A 48 5.54 4.82 -7.15
CA ALA A 48 4.28 4.09 -6.91
C ALA A 48 3.43 3.95 -8.18
N PHE A 49 3.39 4.97 -9.03
CA PHE A 49 2.74 4.94 -10.34
C PHE A 49 3.42 3.93 -11.27
N CYS A 50 4.75 3.94 -11.37
CA CYS A 50 5.51 2.96 -12.15
C CYS A 50 5.25 1.53 -11.68
N PHE A 51 5.25 1.29 -10.37
CA PHE A 51 4.87 -0.01 -9.82
C PHE A 51 3.46 -0.42 -10.29
N THR A 52 2.48 0.47 -10.15
CA THR A 52 1.07 0.16 -10.45
C THR A 52 0.82 -0.09 -11.94
N ILE A 53 1.42 0.72 -12.83
CA ILE A 53 1.22 0.58 -14.27
C ILE A 53 1.88 -0.68 -14.85
N GLN A 54 2.97 -1.15 -14.22
CA GLN A 54 3.69 -2.36 -14.64
C GLN A 54 2.94 -3.66 -14.30
N MET A 55 1.95 -3.61 -13.39
CA MET A 55 1.05 -4.74 -13.12
C MET A 55 0.11 -5.05 -14.29
N PHE A 56 -0.07 -4.12 -15.24
CA PHE A 56 -0.87 -4.35 -16.44
C PHE A 56 0.02 -4.90 -17.55
N ASN A 57 0.20 -6.23 -17.58
CA ASN A 57 1.06 -6.90 -18.54
C ASN A 57 0.31 -7.94 -19.39
N VAL A 58 0.90 -8.23 -20.55
CA VAL A 58 0.39 -9.15 -21.56
C VAL A 58 1.53 -10.09 -21.97
N PRO A 59 1.26 -11.38 -22.22
CA PRO A 59 2.27 -12.34 -22.65
C PRO A 59 2.95 -11.99 -23.99
N ALA A 60 4.28 -12.07 -24.03
CA ALA A 60 5.07 -11.96 -25.24
C ALA A 60 5.64 -13.33 -25.64
N VAL A 61 4.94 -14.06 -26.51
CA VAL A 61 5.36 -15.39 -26.98
C VAL A 61 6.73 -15.31 -27.66
N GLY A 62 7.69 -16.12 -27.21
CA GLY A 62 9.09 -16.05 -27.65
C GLY A 62 9.94 -15.01 -26.93
N GLY A 63 9.41 -14.36 -25.89
CA GLY A 63 10.10 -13.37 -25.05
C GLY A 63 9.71 -13.50 -23.58
N THR A 64 9.35 -12.38 -22.94
CA THR A 64 8.83 -12.33 -21.56
C THR A 64 7.40 -11.79 -21.54
N THR A 65 7.24 -10.50 -21.25
CA THR A 65 5.96 -9.83 -21.10
C THR A 65 5.99 -8.45 -21.74
N ALA A 66 4.82 -7.88 -22.02
CA ALA A 66 4.65 -6.55 -22.55
C ALA A 66 3.75 -5.72 -21.64
N HIS A 67 4.22 -4.54 -21.24
CA HIS A 67 3.49 -3.61 -20.38
C HIS A 67 4.06 -2.20 -20.50
N ALA A 68 3.28 -1.23 -20.05
CA ALA A 68 3.74 0.13 -19.81
C ALA A 68 4.63 0.18 -18.54
N VAL A 69 5.59 1.10 -18.52
CA VAL A 69 6.62 1.24 -17.47
C VAL A 69 6.46 2.57 -16.73
N GLY A 70 6.12 3.65 -17.42
CA GLY A 70 6.10 5.02 -16.91
C GLY A 70 7.48 5.69 -16.83
N ALA A 71 8.53 5.08 -17.39
CA ALA A 71 9.92 5.54 -17.23
C ALA A 71 10.16 6.90 -17.89
N THR A 72 9.67 7.10 -19.12
CA THR A 72 9.84 8.36 -19.85
C THR A 72 9.02 9.49 -19.22
N LEU A 73 7.79 9.20 -18.78
CA LEU A 73 6.96 10.15 -18.02
C LEU A 73 7.73 10.68 -16.80
N LEU A 74 8.29 9.77 -15.99
CA LEU A 74 9.11 10.14 -14.83
C LEU A 74 10.35 10.94 -15.23
N ALA A 75 11.03 10.55 -16.31
CA ALA A 75 12.23 11.23 -16.76
C ALA A 75 11.95 12.68 -17.19
N ILE A 76 10.78 12.93 -17.80
CA ILE A 76 10.33 14.29 -18.16
C ILE A 76 10.02 15.11 -16.90
N LEU A 77 9.37 14.51 -15.90
CA LEU A 77 8.94 15.22 -14.69
C LEU A 77 10.07 15.49 -13.69
N LEU A 78 10.96 14.53 -13.48
CA LEU A 78 11.97 14.53 -12.41
C LEU A 78 13.41 14.54 -12.92
N GLY A 79 13.61 14.28 -14.21
CA GLY A 79 14.91 14.02 -14.82
C GLY A 79 15.23 12.52 -14.89
N PRO A 80 16.05 12.10 -15.88
CA PRO A 80 16.31 10.68 -16.15
C PRO A 80 17.05 9.96 -15.01
N TRP A 81 17.90 10.66 -14.25
CA TRP A 81 18.58 10.08 -13.07
C TRP A 81 17.64 9.76 -11.92
N ALA A 82 16.65 10.63 -11.68
CA ALA A 82 15.64 10.41 -10.65
C ALA A 82 14.64 9.32 -11.09
N ALA A 83 14.28 9.30 -12.37
CA ALA A 83 13.47 8.24 -12.96
C ALA A 83 14.14 6.86 -12.84
N LEU A 84 15.44 6.76 -13.12
CA LEU A 84 16.21 5.54 -12.95
C LEU A 84 16.09 4.99 -11.53
N LEU A 85 16.24 5.83 -10.49
CA LEU A 85 16.10 5.40 -9.09
C LEU A 85 14.66 5.00 -8.74
N ALA A 86 13.68 5.75 -9.21
CA ALA A 86 12.27 5.45 -8.96
C ALA A 86 11.85 4.10 -9.58
N VAL A 87 12.27 3.84 -10.83
CA VAL A 87 12.01 2.57 -11.51
C VAL A 87 12.79 1.43 -10.85
N THR A 88 14.07 1.64 -10.50
CA THR A 88 14.86 0.64 -9.74
C THR A 88 14.13 0.19 -8.48
N LEU A 89 13.56 1.16 -7.75
CA LEU A 89 12.88 0.86 -6.50
C LEU A 89 11.57 0.10 -6.71
N ALA A 90 10.79 0.46 -7.73
CA ALA A 90 9.59 -0.27 -8.11
C ALA A 90 9.94 -1.73 -8.45
N LEU A 91 10.97 -1.94 -9.28
CA LEU A 91 11.45 -3.27 -9.68
C LEU A 91 11.99 -4.09 -8.51
N ALA A 92 12.70 -3.46 -7.57
CA ALA A 92 13.19 -4.14 -6.38
C ALA A 92 12.05 -4.63 -5.49
N VAL A 93 10.99 -3.83 -5.32
CA VAL A 93 9.79 -4.23 -4.58
C VAL A 93 9.06 -5.37 -5.31
N GLN A 94 8.94 -5.28 -6.64
CA GLN A 94 8.35 -6.32 -7.48
C GLN A 94 9.09 -7.66 -7.34
N ALA A 95 10.41 -7.67 -7.50
CA ALA A 95 11.21 -8.88 -7.41
C ALA A 95 11.18 -9.51 -5.99
N ILE A 96 11.31 -8.71 -4.94
CA ILE A 96 11.41 -9.22 -3.55
C ILE A 96 10.06 -9.74 -3.03
N PHE A 97 8.97 -8.99 -3.28
CA PHE A 97 7.68 -9.30 -2.66
C PHE A 97 6.77 -10.12 -3.56
N PHE A 98 6.81 -9.88 -4.87
CA PHE A 98 5.79 -10.38 -5.79
C PHE A 98 6.28 -11.45 -6.77
N GLY A 99 7.59 -11.73 -6.81
CA GLY A 99 8.17 -12.57 -7.87
C GLY A 99 8.14 -11.89 -9.24
N ASP A 100 7.89 -10.58 -9.21
CA ASP A 100 7.77 -9.58 -10.27
C ASP A 100 9.04 -9.40 -11.13
N GLY A 101 9.61 -10.47 -11.70
CA GLY A 101 10.98 -10.50 -12.21
C GLY A 101 12.01 -10.97 -11.18
N GLY A 102 13.21 -11.31 -11.65
CA GLY A 102 14.26 -11.92 -10.84
C GLY A 102 15.00 -10.95 -9.91
N ILE A 103 15.41 -11.44 -8.73
CA ILE A 103 16.22 -10.67 -7.76
C ILE A 103 17.67 -10.55 -8.27
N LEU A 104 18.23 -11.64 -8.82
CA LEU A 104 19.55 -11.61 -9.48
C LEU A 104 19.45 -10.84 -10.81
N ALA A 105 18.32 -10.96 -11.50
CA ALA A 105 18.01 -10.23 -12.72
C ALA A 105 17.73 -8.73 -12.50
N LEU A 106 17.72 -8.24 -11.25
CA LEU A 106 17.42 -6.84 -10.94
C LEU A 106 18.32 -5.87 -11.70
N GLY A 107 19.60 -6.22 -11.88
CA GLY A 107 20.54 -5.44 -12.69
C GLY A 107 20.08 -5.32 -14.15
N ALA A 108 19.76 -6.45 -14.79
CA ALA A 108 19.28 -6.48 -16.17
C ALA A 108 17.94 -5.74 -16.35
N ASN A 109 16.98 -6.00 -15.45
CA ASN A 109 15.66 -5.37 -15.47
C ASN A 109 15.75 -3.86 -15.30
N THR A 110 16.61 -3.40 -14.38
CA THR A 110 16.81 -1.97 -14.15
C THR A 110 17.58 -1.31 -15.29
N PHE A 111 18.53 -2.01 -15.90
CA PHE A 111 19.23 -1.51 -17.09
C PHE A 111 18.24 -1.25 -18.24
N ASN A 112 17.35 -2.20 -18.52
CA ASN A 112 16.36 -2.06 -19.59
C ASN A 112 15.33 -0.96 -19.25
N MET A 113 14.57 -1.13 -18.16
CA MET A 113 13.43 -0.27 -17.84
C MET A 113 13.80 1.05 -17.17
N GLY A 114 14.84 1.04 -16.33
CA GLY A 114 15.28 2.21 -15.57
C GLY A 114 16.26 3.09 -16.33
N PHE A 115 17.18 2.50 -17.09
CA PHE A 115 18.20 3.24 -17.84
C PHE A 115 17.81 3.42 -19.31
N VAL A 116 17.69 2.34 -20.10
CA VAL A 116 17.41 2.44 -21.54
C VAL A 116 16.08 3.17 -21.79
N ALA A 117 14.98 2.74 -21.18
CA ALA A 117 13.67 3.36 -21.41
C ALA A 117 13.61 4.84 -20.97
N ALA A 118 14.18 5.16 -19.80
CA ALA A 118 14.15 6.52 -19.26
C ALA A 118 15.04 7.47 -20.07
N PHE A 119 16.28 7.08 -20.38
CA PHE A 119 17.25 7.94 -21.05
C PHE A 119 16.98 8.08 -22.54
N ALA A 120 16.67 6.98 -23.24
CA ALA A 120 16.34 7.05 -24.66
C ALA A 120 15.05 7.84 -24.86
N GLY A 121 14.01 7.56 -24.08
CA GLY A 121 12.75 8.30 -24.18
C GLY A 121 12.88 9.78 -23.82
N TYR A 122 13.66 10.11 -22.78
CA TYR A 122 13.95 11.51 -22.44
C TYR A 122 14.80 12.22 -23.51
N GLY A 123 15.78 11.53 -24.08
CA GLY A 123 16.60 12.03 -25.18
C GLY A 123 15.75 12.35 -26.42
N THR A 124 14.91 11.41 -26.85
CA THR A 124 13.96 11.59 -27.95
C THR A 124 12.99 12.74 -27.67
N TYR A 125 12.44 12.82 -26.45
CA TYR A 125 11.60 13.95 -26.03
C TYR A 125 12.34 15.28 -26.18
N ARG A 126 13.58 15.39 -25.69
CA ARG A 126 14.36 16.63 -25.77
C ARG A 126 14.69 17.03 -27.22
N LEU A 127 15.00 16.07 -28.08
CA LEU A 127 15.28 16.31 -29.50
C LEU A 127 14.04 16.84 -30.24
N LEU A 128 12.88 16.23 -30.01
CA LEU A 128 11.64 16.59 -30.71
C LEU A 128 10.97 17.84 -30.13
N ALA A 129 10.97 17.98 -28.80
CA ALA A 129 10.41 19.14 -28.13
C ALA A 129 11.28 20.40 -28.38
N GLY A 130 12.60 20.29 -28.41
CA GLY A 130 13.50 21.41 -28.64
C GLY A 130 13.26 22.55 -27.65
N GLN A 131 12.94 23.75 -28.17
CA GLN A 131 12.56 24.94 -27.40
C GLN A 131 11.04 25.14 -27.26
N ALA A 132 10.23 24.12 -27.56
CA ALA A 132 8.79 24.22 -27.44
C ALA A 132 8.37 24.57 -26.00
N GLU A 133 7.38 25.44 -25.88
CA GLU A 133 6.83 25.78 -24.57
C GLU A 133 6.27 24.55 -23.85
N VAL A 134 6.50 24.52 -22.54
CA VAL A 134 5.92 23.53 -21.64
C VAL A 134 4.40 23.56 -21.77
N GLY A 135 3.75 22.41 -21.99
CA GLY A 135 2.30 22.37 -22.19
C GLY A 135 1.85 22.47 -23.65
N SER A 136 2.75 22.82 -24.58
CA SER A 136 2.40 22.91 -26.00
C SER A 136 2.06 21.54 -26.60
N ARG A 137 1.26 21.55 -27.68
CA ARG A 137 0.91 20.34 -28.44
C ARG A 137 2.16 19.61 -28.94
N ARG A 138 3.19 20.36 -29.35
CA ARG A 138 4.49 19.81 -29.77
C ARG A 138 5.20 19.09 -28.62
N ALA A 139 5.23 19.68 -27.43
CA ALA A 139 5.84 19.05 -26.26
C ALA A 139 5.11 17.76 -25.85
N LEU A 140 3.77 17.73 -25.93
CA LEU A 140 2.98 16.53 -25.66
C LEU A 140 3.26 15.42 -26.68
N ILE A 141 3.26 15.74 -27.98
CA ILE A 141 3.57 14.77 -29.05
C ILE A 141 5.00 14.25 -28.89
N ALA A 142 5.97 15.14 -28.65
CA ALA A 142 7.36 14.74 -28.38
C ALA A 142 7.48 13.81 -27.18
N ALA A 143 6.67 14.01 -26.13
CA ALA A 143 6.68 13.15 -24.95
C ALA A 143 6.11 11.76 -25.26
N GLY A 144 5.02 11.68 -26.03
CA GLY A 144 4.46 10.41 -26.49
C GLY A 144 5.42 9.65 -27.40
N VAL A 145 6.05 10.33 -28.36
CA VAL A 145 7.05 9.71 -29.24
C VAL A 145 8.28 9.25 -28.45
N GLY A 146 8.74 10.05 -27.47
CA GLY A 146 9.81 9.65 -26.57
C GLY A 146 9.46 8.41 -25.76
N ALA A 147 8.26 8.36 -25.19
CA ALA A 147 7.76 7.21 -24.43
C ALA A 147 7.65 5.94 -25.30
N TYR A 148 7.20 6.09 -26.54
CA TYR A 148 7.14 5.02 -27.52
C TYR A 148 8.53 4.47 -27.84
N VAL A 149 9.45 5.33 -28.26
CA VAL A 149 10.83 4.96 -28.65
C VAL A 149 11.59 4.36 -27.47
N GLY A 150 11.49 4.96 -26.28
CA GLY A 150 12.12 4.44 -25.07
C GLY A 150 11.64 3.02 -24.72
N SER A 151 10.34 2.76 -24.83
CA SER A 151 9.77 1.44 -24.56
C SER A 151 10.22 0.39 -25.57
N VAL A 152 10.23 0.73 -26.86
CA VAL A 152 10.69 -0.18 -27.93
C VAL A 152 12.17 -0.52 -27.79
N LEU A 153 13.03 0.47 -27.50
CA LEU A 153 14.46 0.23 -27.28
C LEU A 153 14.73 -0.61 -26.04
N SER A 154 13.97 -0.40 -24.97
CA SER A 154 14.02 -1.23 -23.77
C SER A 154 13.63 -2.69 -24.05
N ALA A 155 12.57 -2.89 -24.86
CA ALA A 155 12.15 -4.22 -25.30
C ALA A 155 13.19 -4.89 -26.21
N ALA A 156 13.80 -4.14 -27.13
CA ALA A 156 14.89 -4.64 -27.98
C ALA A 156 16.10 -5.06 -27.13
N SER A 157 16.51 -4.23 -26.15
CA SER A 157 17.58 -4.55 -25.20
C SER A 157 17.29 -5.83 -24.42
N THR A 158 16.05 -5.99 -23.94
CA THR A 158 15.59 -7.21 -23.27
C THR A 158 15.68 -8.43 -24.21
N GLY A 159 15.18 -8.31 -25.45
CA GLY A 159 15.25 -9.37 -26.45
C GLY A 159 16.67 -9.78 -26.81
N VAL A 160 17.63 -8.84 -26.83
CA VAL A 160 19.05 -9.13 -27.06
C VAL A 160 19.63 -9.89 -25.86
N MET A 161 19.36 -9.45 -24.63
CA MET A 161 19.84 -10.13 -23.42
C MET A 161 19.34 -11.58 -23.34
N LEU A 162 18.07 -11.82 -23.68
CA LEU A 162 17.48 -13.15 -23.75
C LEU A 162 18.07 -13.97 -24.90
N GLY A 163 18.11 -13.38 -26.11
CA GLY A 163 18.59 -14.04 -27.32
C GLY A 163 20.09 -14.40 -27.33
N LEU A 164 20.88 -13.79 -26.43
CA LEU A 164 22.28 -14.13 -26.20
C LEU A 164 22.46 -15.40 -25.37
N GLN A 165 21.48 -15.80 -24.54
CA GLN A 165 21.66 -16.91 -23.59
C GLN A 165 21.97 -18.25 -24.27
N PRO A 166 21.29 -18.64 -25.37
CA PRO A 166 21.65 -19.84 -26.09
C PRO A 166 23.04 -19.82 -26.70
N LEU A 167 23.67 -18.66 -26.89
CA LEU A 167 25.02 -18.55 -27.47
C LEU A 167 26.12 -18.63 -26.41
N ILE A 168 25.86 -18.14 -25.20
CA ILE A 168 26.86 -18.01 -24.13
C ILE A 168 26.77 -19.11 -23.07
N ALA A 169 25.65 -19.82 -22.99
CA ALA A 169 25.40 -20.82 -21.96
C ALA A 169 24.73 -22.06 -22.56
N GLN A 170 25.56 -22.97 -23.08
CA GLN A 170 25.16 -24.24 -23.67
C GLN A 170 25.70 -25.43 -22.87
N ASP A 171 25.00 -26.56 -22.93
CA ASP A 171 25.52 -27.85 -22.46
C ASP A 171 26.48 -28.49 -23.50
N THR A 172 27.06 -29.64 -23.16
CA THR A 172 27.96 -30.40 -24.06
C THR A 172 27.28 -30.91 -25.32
N ALA A 173 25.94 -30.87 -25.40
CA ALA A 173 25.13 -31.24 -26.55
C ALA A 173 24.63 -30.03 -27.35
N GLY A 174 25.07 -28.80 -27.01
CA GLY A 174 24.68 -27.56 -27.69
C GLY A 174 23.30 -27.03 -27.31
N ARG A 175 22.65 -27.56 -26.26
CA ARG A 175 21.34 -27.10 -25.77
C ARG A 175 21.51 -25.93 -24.82
N ALA A 176 20.58 -24.98 -24.85
CA ALA A 176 20.62 -23.80 -24.00
C ALA A 176 20.36 -24.16 -22.53
N LEU A 177 21.17 -23.62 -21.62
CA LEU A 177 21.05 -23.86 -20.19
C LEU A 177 20.03 -22.95 -19.49
N TYR A 178 19.73 -21.78 -20.07
CA TYR A 178 18.83 -20.77 -19.50
C TYR A 178 17.71 -20.45 -20.51
N PHE A 179 17.58 -19.21 -20.99
CA PHE A 179 16.59 -18.89 -22.01
C PHE A 179 16.89 -19.62 -23.34
N PRO A 180 15.92 -20.33 -23.94
CA PRO A 180 16.19 -21.27 -25.04
C PRO A 180 16.14 -20.64 -26.45
N PHE A 181 15.53 -19.46 -26.62
CA PHE A 181 15.38 -18.86 -27.94
C PHE A 181 16.53 -17.91 -28.29
N GLY A 182 17.03 -18.01 -29.52
CA GLY A 182 18.07 -17.12 -30.03
C GLY A 182 17.56 -15.71 -30.35
N MET A 183 18.47 -14.82 -30.77
CA MET A 183 18.14 -13.43 -31.11
C MET A 183 17.09 -13.30 -32.21
N ASN A 184 17.09 -14.21 -33.19
CA ASN A 184 16.16 -14.21 -34.33
C ASN A 184 14.69 -14.40 -33.92
N VAL A 185 14.44 -14.92 -32.72
CA VAL A 185 13.08 -15.10 -32.17
C VAL A 185 12.84 -14.07 -31.06
N SER A 186 13.78 -13.94 -30.14
CA SER A 186 13.65 -13.11 -28.93
C SER A 186 13.50 -11.62 -29.22
N VAL A 187 14.30 -11.09 -30.15
CA VAL A 187 14.26 -9.66 -30.49
C VAL A 187 12.97 -9.32 -31.22
N PRO A 188 12.57 -10.02 -32.30
CA PRO A 188 11.28 -9.79 -32.93
C PRO A 188 10.10 -9.97 -31.96
N ALA A 189 10.08 -11.03 -31.15
CA ALA A 189 8.99 -11.26 -30.20
C ALA A 189 8.78 -10.07 -29.26
N MET A 190 9.86 -9.58 -28.65
CA MET A 190 9.81 -8.44 -27.74
C MET A 190 9.50 -7.13 -28.48
N VAL A 191 10.11 -6.89 -29.63
CA VAL A 191 9.92 -5.62 -30.35
C VAL A 191 8.51 -5.51 -30.94
N HIS A 192 7.96 -6.56 -31.54
CA HIS A 192 6.64 -6.52 -32.19
C HIS A 192 5.52 -6.21 -31.19
N ILE A 193 5.47 -6.93 -30.07
CA ILE A 193 4.42 -6.70 -29.06
C ILE A 193 4.52 -5.31 -28.44
N TYR A 194 5.74 -4.78 -28.29
CA TYR A 194 5.94 -3.40 -27.83
C TYR A 194 5.55 -2.38 -28.90
N LEU A 195 5.94 -2.57 -30.16
CA LEU A 195 5.55 -1.68 -31.26
C LEU A 195 4.03 -1.58 -31.42
N LEU A 196 3.32 -2.71 -31.31
CA LEU A 196 1.89 -2.81 -31.60
C LEU A 196 0.99 -2.52 -30.38
N VAL A 197 1.43 -2.85 -29.17
CA VAL A 197 0.57 -2.82 -27.98
C VAL A 197 1.16 -1.95 -26.87
N ALA A 198 2.30 -2.35 -26.28
CA ALA A 198 2.76 -1.73 -25.05
C ALA A 198 3.32 -0.31 -25.24
N ALA A 199 4.05 -0.02 -26.32
CA ALA A 199 4.59 1.32 -26.60
C ALA A 199 3.50 2.35 -26.98
N PRO A 200 2.47 2.00 -27.78
CA PRO A 200 1.29 2.85 -27.94
C PRO A 200 0.61 3.18 -26.61
N VAL A 201 0.43 2.18 -25.73
CA VAL A 201 -0.17 2.39 -24.41
C VAL A 201 0.70 3.32 -23.56
N GLU A 202 2.03 3.10 -23.50
CA GLU A 202 2.96 3.98 -22.79
C GLU A 202 2.88 5.43 -23.32
N ALA A 203 2.82 5.61 -24.64
CA ALA A 203 2.72 6.92 -25.27
C ALA A 203 1.42 7.65 -24.90
N VAL A 204 0.28 6.95 -24.99
CA VAL A 204 -1.04 7.50 -24.63
C VAL A 204 -1.07 7.86 -23.14
N VAL A 205 -0.59 6.96 -22.27
CA VAL A 205 -0.57 7.21 -20.83
C VAL A 205 0.36 8.37 -20.48
N THR A 206 1.53 8.46 -21.12
CA THR A 206 2.47 9.58 -20.92
C THR A 206 1.86 10.91 -21.36
N ILE A 207 1.24 10.95 -22.55
CA ILE A 207 0.55 12.15 -23.05
C ILE A 207 -0.59 12.54 -22.11
N ALA A 208 -1.46 11.60 -21.74
CA ALA A 208 -2.61 11.86 -20.89
C ALA A 208 -2.20 12.36 -19.51
N ALA A 209 -1.19 11.71 -18.89
CA ALA A 209 -0.65 12.11 -17.61
C ALA A 209 -0.01 13.51 -17.67
N LEU A 210 0.83 13.79 -18.68
CA LEU A 210 1.44 15.11 -18.84
C LEU A 210 0.43 16.20 -19.18
N ALA A 211 -0.52 15.93 -20.08
CA ALA A 211 -1.57 16.89 -20.42
C ALA A 211 -2.42 17.22 -19.19
N TYR A 212 -2.76 16.21 -18.39
CA TYR A 212 -3.47 16.40 -17.14
C TYR A 212 -2.63 17.21 -16.13
N LEU A 213 -1.36 16.86 -15.95
CA LEU A 213 -0.46 17.53 -15.02
C LEU A 213 -0.21 18.98 -15.42
N TRP A 214 0.09 19.27 -16.68
CA TRP A 214 0.32 20.63 -17.18
C TRP A 214 -0.93 21.49 -17.11
N ARG A 215 -2.12 20.91 -17.35
CA ARG A 215 -3.39 21.66 -17.27
C ARG A 215 -3.84 21.95 -15.85
N ASN A 216 -3.63 21.01 -14.92
CA ASN A 216 -4.15 21.12 -13.55
C ASN A 216 -3.10 21.60 -12.54
N PHE A 217 -1.82 21.44 -12.84
CA PHE A 217 -0.67 21.73 -11.99
C PHE A 217 0.49 22.36 -12.79
N PRO A 218 0.29 23.49 -13.50
CA PRO A 218 1.34 24.14 -14.31
C PRO A 218 2.59 24.49 -13.49
N GLU A 219 2.41 24.78 -12.20
CA GLU A 219 3.46 25.06 -11.22
C GLU A 219 4.47 23.93 -11.02
N LEU A 220 4.12 22.66 -11.33
CA LEU A 220 5.07 21.55 -11.31
C LEU A 220 6.17 21.68 -12.37
N VAL A 221 5.96 22.53 -13.39
CA VAL A 221 6.73 22.46 -14.62
C VAL A 221 7.32 23.81 -15.06
N THR A 222 6.68 24.94 -14.75
CA THR A 222 7.21 26.27 -15.10
C THR A 222 8.27 26.80 -14.14
N ARG A 223 8.28 26.32 -12.89
CA ARG A 223 9.35 26.61 -11.94
C ARG A 223 9.82 25.30 -11.33
N ARG A 224 11.14 25.10 -11.21
CA ARG A 224 11.73 24.12 -10.27
C ARG A 224 11.49 24.52 -8.80
N THR A 225 10.35 25.13 -8.50
CA THR A 225 9.92 25.56 -7.18
C THR A 225 8.52 25.00 -6.91
N VAL A 226 8.47 24.14 -5.90
CA VAL A 226 7.37 23.92 -4.95
C VAL A 226 5.95 24.08 -5.47
N VAL A 227 5.26 22.95 -5.63
CA VAL A 227 3.81 22.92 -5.46
C VAL A 227 3.49 22.84 -3.97
N ARG A 228 2.78 23.85 -3.46
CA ARG A 228 1.92 23.66 -2.28
C ARG A 228 0.71 22.84 -2.76
N PRO A 229 0.44 21.66 -2.16
CA PRO A 229 -0.60 20.77 -2.65
C PRO A 229 -1.97 21.31 -2.22
N ASP A 230 -2.49 22.25 -2.99
CA ASP A 230 -3.80 22.86 -2.73
C ASP A 230 -4.94 22.04 -3.39
N LYS A 231 -4.58 21.09 -4.28
CA LYS A 231 -5.50 20.20 -5.01
C LYS A 231 -5.04 18.71 -5.09
N PRO A 232 -4.54 18.08 -4.01
CA PRO A 232 -4.01 16.70 -4.05
C PRO A 232 -5.10 15.66 -4.36
N ILE A 233 -6.36 15.95 -4.03
CA ILE A 233 -7.49 15.01 -4.14
C ILE A 233 -7.65 14.45 -5.55
N ARG A 234 -7.39 15.23 -6.61
CA ARG A 234 -7.61 14.75 -7.98
C ARG A 234 -6.47 13.89 -8.53
N LEU A 235 -5.22 14.17 -8.13
CA LEU A 235 -4.06 13.31 -8.44
C LEU A 235 -4.17 11.98 -7.70
N TRP A 236 -4.54 12.01 -6.42
CA TRP A 236 -4.85 10.81 -5.66
C TRP A 236 -6.04 10.08 -6.25
N ALA A 237 -7.09 10.76 -6.73
CA ALA A 237 -8.22 10.10 -7.38
C ALA A 237 -7.82 9.37 -8.67
N VAL A 238 -6.98 9.96 -9.52
CA VAL A 238 -6.46 9.27 -10.73
C VAL A 238 -5.62 8.05 -10.34
N PHE A 239 -4.76 8.19 -9.34
CA PHE A 239 -3.95 7.08 -8.82
C PHE A 239 -4.80 5.98 -8.16
N LEU A 240 -5.85 6.35 -7.44
CA LEU A 240 -6.78 5.44 -6.77
C LEU A 240 -7.69 4.73 -7.78
N VAL A 241 -8.08 5.42 -8.86
CA VAL A 241 -8.74 4.79 -10.01
C VAL A 241 -7.79 3.82 -10.70
N LEU A 242 -6.54 4.19 -10.97
CA LEU A 242 -5.55 3.27 -11.56
C LEU A 242 -5.36 2.01 -10.68
N LEU A 243 -5.25 2.18 -9.37
CA LEU A 243 -5.19 1.10 -8.38
C LEU A 243 -6.42 0.18 -8.44
N LEU A 244 -7.63 0.76 -8.52
CA LEU A 244 -8.87 -0.01 -8.64
C LEU A 244 -9.01 -0.71 -9.99
N LEU A 245 -8.34 -0.21 -11.03
CA LEU A 245 -8.32 -0.78 -12.36
C LEU A 245 -7.26 -1.89 -12.51
N THR A 246 -6.33 -2.07 -11.55
CA THR A 246 -5.31 -3.16 -11.61
C THR A 246 -5.85 -4.56 -11.89
N PRO A 247 -7.08 -4.95 -11.49
CA PRO A 247 -7.66 -6.25 -11.86
C PRO A 247 -7.94 -6.41 -13.36
N LEU A 248 -7.93 -5.34 -14.17
CA LEU A 248 -7.97 -5.47 -15.64
C LEU A 248 -6.75 -6.23 -16.18
N GLY A 249 -5.63 -6.26 -15.45
CA GLY A 249 -4.50 -7.13 -15.76
C GLY A 249 -4.87 -8.62 -15.77
N LEU A 250 -5.88 -9.03 -15.01
CA LEU A 250 -6.37 -10.42 -14.95
C LEU A 250 -7.20 -10.83 -16.18
N ILE A 251 -7.56 -9.88 -17.08
CA ILE A 251 -8.40 -10.17 -18.25
C ILE A 251 -7.55 -10.73 -19.42
N ALA A 252 -6.24 -10.48 -19.42
CA ALA A 252 -5.32 -10.99 -20.42
C ALA A 252 -4.74 -12.35 -20.02
N THR A 253 -5.59 -13.36 -19.79
CA THR A 253 -5.15 -14.72 -19.47
C THR A 253 -4.60 -15.43 -20.70
N GLY A 254 -3.27 -15.50 -20.77
CA GLY A 254 -2.48 -16.43 -21.57
C GLY A 254 -1.16 -16.67 -20.83
N SER A 255 -0.50 -17.80 -21.03
CA SER A 255 0.74 -18.17 -20.32
C SER A 255 1.89 -17.21 -20.65
N ALA A 256 1.95 -16.10 -19.93
CA ALA A 256 3.23 -15.55 -19.53
C ALA A 256 3.11 -14.99 -18.13
N TRP A 257 3.74 -15.67 -17.20
CA TRP A 257 4.52 -15.08 -16.13
C TRP A 257 5.34 -16.18 -15.45
N GLY A 258 6.65 -15.97 -15.28
CA GLY A 258 7.49 -16.68 -14.30
C GLY A 258 7.77 -18.18 -14.47
N GLU A 259 6.86 -18.94 -15.08
CA GLU A 259 6.97 -20.37 -15.37
C GLU A 259 6.36 -20.57 -16.76
N TRP A 260 7.20 -20.71 -17.79
CA TRP A 260 6.84 -21.80 -18.68
C TRP A 260 6.96 -23.01 -17.77
N ASP A 261 5.84 -23.60 -17.40
CA ASP A 261 5.87 -24.83 -16.62
C ASP A 261 6.79 -25.82 -17.36
N GLU A 262 7.41 -26.69 -16.58
CA GLU A 262 8.30 -27.71 -17.14
C GLU A 262 7.60 -28.46 -18.28
N GLU A 263 6.27 -28.57 -18.22
CA GLU A 263 5.39 -29.13 -19.24
C GLU A 263 5.33 -28.28 -20.53
N THR A 264 5.05 -26.97 -20.50
CA THR A 264 5.01 -26.10 -21.70
C THR A 264 6.38 -25.97 -22.35
N LEU A 265 7.47 -25.89 -21.57
CA LEU A 265 8.83 -25.94 -22.13
C LEU A 265 9.07 -27.27 -22.84
N ARG A 266 8.70 -28.38 -22.20
CA ARG A 266 8.86 -29.71 -22.79
C ARG A 266 8.01 -29.89 -24.04
N GLU A 267 6.82 -29.31 -24.11
CA GLU A 267 5.97 -29.31 -25.32
C GLU A 267 6.54 -28.44 -26.45
N LEU A 268 7.05 -27.24 -26.14
CA LEU A 268 7.53 -26.29 -27.16
C LEU A 268 8.92 -26.61 -27.72
N ILE A 269 9.85 -27.11 -26.89
CA ILE A 269 11.25 -27.31 -27.26
C ILE A 269 11.78 -28.73 -27.01
N GLY A 270 10.98 -29.62 -26.41
CA GLY A 270 11.35 -31.03 -26.20
C GLY A 270 12.27 -31.32 -25.01
N TYR A 271 12.71 -30.29 -24.27
CA TYR A 271 13.53 -30.42 -23.05
C TYR A 271 13.32 -29.22 -22.12
N VAL A 272 13.74 -29.36 -20.85
CA VAL A 272 13.70 -28.26 -19.87
C VAL A 272 15.13 -27.78 -19.61
N PRO A 273 15.45 -26.48 -19.78
CA PRO A 273 16.76 -25.94 -19.49
C PRO A 273 17.15 -26.13 -18.02
N ALA A 274 18.39 -26.55 -17.76
CA ALA A 274 18.87 -26.87 -16.40
C ALA A 274 18.83 -25.69 -15.42
N GLY A 275 18.92 -24.45 -15.92
CA GLY A 275 18.76 -23.24 -15.13
C GLY A 275 17.35 -23.11 -14.55
N VAL A 276 16.31 -23.49 -15.30
CA VAL A 276 14.91 -23.43 -14.85
C VAL A 276 14.69 -24.40 -13.68
N VAL A 277 15.19 -25.63 -13.79
CA VAL A 277 15.14 -26.65 -12.72
C VAL A 277 15.90 -26.20 -11.47
N ARG A 278 17.09 -25.60 -11.63
CA ARG A 278 17.90 -25.15 -10.49
C ARG A 278 17.23 -24.02 -9.69
N PHE A 279 16.53 -23.11 -10.37
CA PHE A 279 15.84 -21.99 -9.74
C PHE A 279 14.45 -22.34 -9.21
N SER A 280 13.81 -23.41 -9.71
CA SER A 280 12.57 -23.95 -9.12
C SER A 280 12.82 -24.69 -7.79
N GLU A 281 13.98 -25.33 -7.63
CA GLU A 281 14.33 -26.11 -6.44
C GLU A 281 14.98 -25.32 -5.28
N GLY A 282 15.49 -24.09 -5.47
CA GLY A 282 16.20 -23.40 -4.37
C GLY A 282 16.44 -21.88 -4.42
N VAL A 283 16.27 -21.30 -3.21
CA VAL A 283 16.95 -20.14 -2.55
C VAL A 283 16.15 -18.84 -2.33
N LEU A 284 15.25 -18.37 -3.22
CA LEU A 284 14.49 -17.13 -2.96
C LEU A 284 13.02 -17.26 -3.39
N ARG A 285 12.16 -17.75 -2.49
CA ARG A 285 10.71 -17.73 -2.73
C ARG A 285 10.17 -16.32 -2.44
N PRO A 286 9.46 -15.68 -3.39
CA PRO A 286 8.80 -14.39 -3.14
C PRO A 286 7.73 -14.55 -2.06
N LEU A 287 7.49 -13.49 -1.28
CA LEU A 287 6.53 -13.53 -0.16
C LEU A 287 5.08 -13.75 -0.62
N ILE A 288 4.71 -13.15 -1.76
CA ILE A 288 3.37 -13.17 -2.35
C ILE A 288 3.51 -13.35 -3.86
N PRO A 289 3.81 -14.58 -4.34
CA PRO A 289 3.98 -14.83 -5.78
C PRO A 289 2.74 -14.40 -6.57
N ASP A 290 2.96 -13.86 -7.77
CA ASP A 290 1.91 -13.54 -8.75
C ASP A 290 0.83 -12.59 -8.24
N TYR A 291 1.18 -11.77 -7.23
CA TYR A 291 0.28 -10.83 -6.57
C TYR A 291 -0.95 -11.51 -5.93
N ALA A 292 -0.96 -12.84 -5.82
CA ALA A 292 -2.05 -13.65 -5.32
C ALA A 292 -1.89 -13.94 -3.82
N LEU A 293 -2.99 -13.92 -3.07
CA LEU A 293 -2.96 -14.22 -1.64
C LEU A 293 -2.77 -15.74 -1.45
N PRO A 294 -1.69 -16.20 -0.80
CA PRO A 294 -1.39 -17.62 -0.68
C PRO A 294 -2.53 -18.39 0.02
N GLY A 295 -2.96 -19.49 -0.59
CA GLY A 295 -3.96 -20.41 -0.04
C GLY A 295 -5.43 -20.03 -0.26
N ARG A 296 -5.74 -19.14 -1.21
CA ARG A 296 -7.13 -18.84 -1.64
C ARG A 296 -7.24 -18.76 -3.15
N GLU A 297 -7.92 -19.73 -3.75
CA GLU A 297 -8.19 -19.79 -5.19
C GLU A 297 -9.61 -19.32 -5.52
N GLY A 298 -9.78 -18.67 -6.66
CA GLY A 298 -11.07 -18.20 -7.17
C GLY A 298 -11.02 -16.73 -7.63
N ARG A 299 -11.69 -16.46 -8.76
CA ARG A 299 -11.73 -15.15 -9.47
C ARG A 299 -11.93 -13.92 -8.58
N GLY A 300 -12.71 -14.03 -7.49
CA GLY A 300 -12.92 -12.92 -6.55
C GLY A 300 -11.75 -12.67 -5.57
N TRP A 301 -11.06 -13.72 -5.15
CA TRP A 301 -9.87 -13.62 -4.29
C TRP A 301 -8.64 -13.20 -5.07
N GLU A 302 -8.54 -13.59 -6.35
CA GLU A 302 -7.52 -13.10 -7.28
C GLU A 302 -7.62 -11.58 -7.45
N VAL A 303 -8.83 -11.05 -7.70
CA VAL A 303 -9.08 -9.61 -7.80
C VAL A 303 -8.74 -8.87 -6.50
N ALA A 304 -9.16 -9.41 -5.34
CA ALA A 304 -8.88 -8.81 -4.04
C ALA A 304 -7.37 -8.86 -3.70
N GLY A 305 -6.69 -9.96 -4.05
CA GLY A 305 -5.25 -10.13 -3.90
C GLY A 305 -4.49 -9.13 -4.76
N TYR A 306 -4.87 -8.97 -6.02
CA TYR A 306 -4.26 -8.00 -6.95
C TYR A 306 -4.39 -6.56 -6.43
N ILE A 307 -5.57 -6.14 -5.97
CA ILE A 307 -5.78 -4.79 -5.41
C ILE A 307 -4.97 -4.61 -4.12
N PHE A 308 -4.95 -5.61 -3.24
CA PHE A 308 -4.17 -5.56 -2.01
C PHE A 308 -2.66 -5.43 -2.29
N SER A 309 -2.16 -6.26 -3.21
CA SER A 309 -0.77 -6.27 -3.66
C SER A 309 -0.40 -4.95 -4.33
N ALA A 310 -1.30 -4.38 -5.14
CA ALA A 310 -1.12 -3.06 -5.74
C ALA A 310 -1.01 -1.95 -4.67
N LEU A 311 -1.91 -1.94 -3.68
CA LEU A 311 -1.89 -0.98 -2.57
C LEU A 311 -0.63 -1.14 -1.71
N PHE A 312 -0.28 -2.38 -1.36
CA PHE A 312 0.87 -2.69 -0.51
C PHE A 312 2.19 -2.33 -1.20
N GLY A 313 2.40 -2.82 -2.43
CA GLY A 313 3.62 -2.58 -3.20
C GLY A 313 3.81 -1.11 -3.56
N ALA A 314 2.74 -0.41 -3.96
CA ALA A 314 2.83 1.02 -4.25
C ALA A 314 3.12 1.86 -3.01
N THR A 315 2.53 1.50 -1.85
CA THR A 315 2.83 2.17 -0.57
C THR A 315 4.28 1.93 -0.14
N LEU A 316 4.74 0.69 -0.23
CA LEU A 316 6.12 0.33 0.12
C LEU A 316 7.13 1.05 -0.76
N THR A 317 6.88 1.07 -2.08
CA THR A 317 7.70 1.79 -3.07
C THR A 317 7.73 3.29 -2.77
N ALA A 318 6.58 3.91 -2.46
CA ALA A 318 6.55 5.32 -2.10
C ALA A 318 7.33 5.61 -0.80
N LEU A 319 7.22 4.75 0.21
CA LEU A 319 7.92 4.91 1.49
C LEU A 319 9.44 4.75 1.34
N ALA A 320 9.89 3.78 0.55
CA ALA A 320 11.30 3.56 0.31
C ALA A 320 11.92 4.68 -0.55
N ALA A 321 11.19 5.23 -1.53
CA ALA A 321 11.62 6.38 -2.31
C ALA A 321 11.79 7.62 -1.40
N ARG A 322 10.85 7.81 -0.46
CA ARG A 322 10.93 8.88 0.53
C ARG A 322 12.12 8.72 1.50
N ALA A 323 12.46 7.49 1.86
CA ALA A 323 13.60 7.20 2.74
C ALA A 323 14.95 7.53 2.08
N LEU A 324 15.07 7.29 0.77
CA LEU A 324 16.33 7.47 0.00
C LEU A 324 16.79 8.93 -0.13
N VAL A 325 15.87 9.91 -0.02
CA VAL A 325 16.14 11.33 -0.31
C VAL A 325 16.34 12.19 0.95
N ARG A 326 16.60 11.59 2.11
CA ARG A 326 16.88 12.37 3.33
C ARG A 326 18.20 13.13 3.22
N LYS A 327 18.14 14.41 2.81
CA LYS A 327 19.11 15.44 3.19
C LYS A 327 18.49 16.40 4.22
N PRO A 328 19.23 16.80 5.26
CA PRO A 328 18.83 17.91 6.13
C PRO A 328 18.76 19.20 5.30
N VAL A 329 17.68 19.96 5.41
CA VAL A 329 17.50 21.23 4.69
C VAL A 329 18.00 22.36 5.58
N PRO A 330 18.93 23.21 5.13
CA PRO A 330 19.31 24.41 5.86
C PRO A 330 18.27 25.52 5.69
N VAL A 331 18.14 26.32 6.75
CA VAL A 331 17.17 27.39 6.96
C VAL A 331 17.51 28.61 6.08
N PRO A 332 16.54 29.28 5.43
CA PRO A 332 16.69 30.69 5.09
C PRO A 332 16.43 31.51 6.36
N ALA A 333 17.41 32.29 6.78
CA ALA A 333 17.26 33.25 7.87
C ALA A 333 16.17 34.26 7.50
N GLU A 334 15.15 34.40 8.36
CA GLU A 334 14.11 35.40 8.20
C GLU A 334 14.24 36.49 9.27
N VAL A 335 14.18 37.71 8.77
CA VAL A 335 14.36 39.00 9.42
C VAL A 335 13.34 39.20 10.54
N THR A 336 13.83 39.44 11.75
CA THR A 336 13.02 39.97 12.85
C THR A 336 12.75 41.46 12.64
N ALA A 337 11.54 41.82 12.20
CA ALA A 337 11.01 43.17 12.36
C ALA A 337 10.24 43.26 13.70
N GLY A 338 10.66 44.19 14.56
CA GLY A 338 10.16 44.37 15.92
C GLY A 338 8.86 45.17 16.03
N GLY A 339 8.24 45.10 17.21
CA GLY A 339 7.20 46.03 17.68
C GLY A 339 6.23 45.39 18.67
N LYS A 340 6.25 45.84 19.93
CA LYS A 340 5.24 45.50 20.96
C LYS A 340 3.92 46.25 20.68
N PRO A 341 2.74 45.67 20.94
CA PRO A 341 1.50 46.44 20.94
C PRO A 341 1.31 47.16 22.28
N ARG A 342 0.92 48.45 22.24
CA ARG A 342 0.41 49.22 23.38
C ARG A 342 -1.12 49.08 23.42
N ASN A 343 -1.65 48.66 24.55
CA ASN A 343 -3.08 48.49 24.82
C ASN A 343 -3.75 49.83 25.17
N ALA A 344 -4.84 50.15 24.47
CA ALA A 344 -6.10 50.68 25.02
C ALA A 344 -7.19 50.54 23.94
N LEU A 345 -8.34 49.96 24.28
CA LEU A 345 -9.48 49.88 23.37
C LEU A 345 -10.08 51.28 23.17
N PRO A 346 -10.32 51.74 21.94
CA PRO A 346 -10.89 53.07 21.70
C PRO A 346 -12.31 53.22 22.25
N ASP A 347 -12.68 54.43 22.67
CA ASP A 347 -13.92 54.74 23.41
C ASP A 347 -15.23 54.30 22.72
N TRP A 348 -15.26 54.20 21.39
CA TRP A 348 -16.44 53.74 20.66
C TRP A 348 -16.78 52.25 20.94
N LEU A 349 -15.80 51.44 21.39
CA LEU A 349 -15.99 50.04 21.76
C LEU A 349 -16.53 49.86 23.19
N SER A 350 -16.55 50.94 23.99
CA SER A 350 -17.07 50.96 25.36
C SER A 350 -18.56 51.34 25.43
N ARG A 351 -19.14 51.85 24.33
CA ARG A 351 -20.54 52.23 24.25
C ARG A 351 -21.37 51.03 23.77
N ARG A 352 -22.24 50.50 24.64
CA ARG A 352 -23.29 49.57 24.22
C ARG A 352 -24.43 50.36 23.59
N GLU A 353 -24.63 50.20 22.29
CA GLU A 353 -25.87 50.66 21.63
C GLU A 353 -27.06 49.80 22.10
N PRO A 354 -28.28 50.38 22.16
CA PRO A 354 -29.46 49.68 22.63
C PRO A 354 -29.84 48.51 21.70
N ASP A 355 -30.24 47.40 22.33
CA ASP A 355 -30.52 46.10 21.73
C ASP A 355 -31.46 46.20 20.52
N THR A 356 -30.86 46.26 19.33
CA THR A 356 -31.56 45.94 18.09
C THR A 356 -31.59 44.43 18.01
N THR A 357 -32.71 43.82 18.42
CA THR A 357 -32.95 42.39 18.22
C THR A 357 -33.05 42.12 16.72
N VAL A 358 -31.91 41.84 16.09
CA VAL A 358 -31.85 41.38 14.70
C VAL A 358 -32.34 39.94 14.68
N THR A 359 -33.61 39.73 14.32
CA THR A 359 -34.13 38.42 13.93
C THR A 359 -33.46 38.00 12.61
N SER A 360 -32.31 37.34 12.71
CA SER A 360 -31.65 36.76 11.54
C SER A 360 -32.41 35.49 11.13
N PRO A 361 -32.99 35.41 9.92
CA PRO A 361 -33.56 34.16 9.44
C PRO A 361 -32.41 33.16 9.35
N ALA A 362 -32.49 32.06 10.10
CA ALA A 362 -31.50 30.99 10.09
C ALA A 362 -31.60 30.21 8.78
N ARG A 363 -31.22 30.84 7.66
CA ARG A 363 -31.13 30.19 6.36
C ARG A 363 -30.04 29.13 6.47
N GLN A 364 -30.41 27.86 6.30
CA GLN A 364 -29.45 26.77 6.34
C GLN A 364 -28.46 26.90 5.18
N THR A 365 -27.33 27.56 5.43
CA THR A 365 -26.30 27.81 4.42
C THR A 365 -25.55 26.51 4.06
N ARG A 366 -25.58 26.18 2.76
CA ARG A 366 -24.70 25.20 2.09
C ARG A 366 -23.26 25.69 2.21
N GLY A 367 -22.35 24.83 2.68
CA GLY A 367 -20.93 25.16 2.90
C GLY A 367 -20.31 24.55 4.17
N ARG A 368 -21.13 24.02 5.07
CA ARG A 368 -20.73 23.45 6.37
C ARG A 368 -20.06 22.06 6.34
N TRP A 369 -19.70 21.54 5.17
CA TRP A 369 -19.16 20.17 5.07
C TRP A 369 -17.82 20.01 5.79
N LEU A 370 -16.86 20.92 5.57
CA LEU A 370 -15.54 20.84 6.22
C LEU A 370 -15.67 20.89 7.74
N GLU A 371 -16.50 21.81 8.25
CA GLU A 371 -16.75 21.98 9.67
C GLU A 371 -17.42 20.75 10.29
N ARG A 372 -18.45 20.20 9.62
CA ARG A 372 -19.10 18.96 10.05
C ARG A 372 -18.12 17.80 10.03
N THR A 373 -17.33 17.64 8.98
CA THR A 373 -16.31 16.59 8.90
C THR A 373 -15.26 16.72 10.00
N LEU A 374 -14.84 17.94 10.34
CA LEU A 374 -13.83 18.20 11.38
C LEU A 374 -14.39 18.05 12.80
N LEU A 375 -15.62 18.51 13.04
CA LEU A 375 -16.32 18.27 14.30
C LEU A 375 -16.59 16.78 14.47
N ASN A 376 -17.06 16.09 13.42
CA ASN A 376 -17.23 14.64 13.41
C ASN A 376 -15.89 13.91 13.59
N LEU A 377 -14.78 14.44 13.09
CA LEU A 377 -13.45 13.86 13.29
C LEU A 377 -13.00 14.03 14.75
N ARG A 378 -13.12 15.24 15.31
CA ARG A 378 -12.86 15.49 16.74
C ARG A 378 -13.76 14.63 17.62
N GLU A 379 -15.03 14.51 17.27
CA GLU A 379 -16.00 13.68 17.97
C GLU A 379 -15.72 12.20 17.77
N ALA A 380 -15.27 11.73 16.60
CA ALA A 380 -14.82 10.36 16.38
C ALA A 380 -13.54 10.05 17.17
N VAL A 381 -12.63 11.00 17.28
CA VAL A 381 -11.40 10.91 18.08
C VAL A 381 -11.72 10.92 19.58
N ALA A 382 -12.64 11.77 20.02
CA ALA A 382 -13.17 11.77 21.38
C ALA A 382 -13.95 10.48 21.67
N ASN A 383 -14.73 9.99 20.71
CA ASN A 383 -15.50 8.75 20.80
C ASN A 383 -14.61 7.52 20.73
N THR A 384 -13.43 7.56 20.13
CA THR A 384 -12.45 6.46 20.19
C THR A 384 -11.74 6.43 21.54
N ILE A 385 -11.46 7.59 22.15
CA ILE A 385 -11.03 7.68 23.56
C ILE A 385 -12.16 7.21 24.49
N ALA A 386 -13.41 7.58 24.21
CA ALA A 386 -14.58 7.09 24.93
C ALA A 386 -14.86 5.61 24.63
N ALA A 387 -14.48 5.08 23.47
CA ALA A 387 -14.58 3.66 23.14
C ALA A 387 -13.54 2.82 23.91
N GLU A 388 -12.42 3.43 24.36
CA GLU A 388 -11.56 2.80 25.36
C GLU A 388 -12.23 2.71 26.74
N HIS A 389 -13.42 3.28 26.97
CA HIS A 389 -14.10 3.21 28.27
C HIS A 389 -14.22 1.75 28.77
N TRP A 390 -14.54 0.79 27.89
CA TRP A 390 -14.60 -0.63 28.26
C TRP A 390 -13.23 -1.25 28.56
N ALA A 391 -12.16 -0.80 27.89
CA ALA A 391 -10.79 -1.21 28.18
C ALA A 391 -10.23 -0.53 29.45
N ARG A 392 -10.84 0.59 29.87
CA ARG A 392 -10.51 1.31 31.11
C ARG A 392 -11.31 0.81 32.31
N ALA A 393 -12.50 0.27 32.08
CA ALA A 393 -13.37 -0.30 33.09
C ALA A 393 -12.74 -1.50 33.82
N SER A 394 -13.25 -1.78 35.02
CA SER A 394 -12.89 -2.96 35.80
C SER A 394 -13.62 -4.20 35.28
N GLY A 395 -12.92 -5.04 34.53
CA GLY A 395 -13.39 -6.35 34.09
C GLY A 395 -12.27 -7.38 34.12
N TYR A 396 -12.63 -8.66 33.94
CA TYR A 396 -11.70 -9.77 34.09
C TYR A 396 -10.53 -9.67 33.09
N LEU A 397 -10.80 -9.62 31.78
CA LEU A 397 -9.75 -9.49 30.76
C LEU A 397 -9.03 -8.14 30.85
N GLN A 398 -9.71 -7.08 31.26
CA GLN A 398 -9.11 -5.76 31.48
C GLN A 398 -8.07 -5.78 32.61
N SER A 399 -8.15 -6.74 33.55
CA SER A 399 -7.20 -6.90 34.65
C SER A 399 -5.89 -7.61 34.26
N LEU A 400 -5.91 -8.40 33.18
CA LEU A 400 -4.76 -9.20 32.72
C LEU A 400 -3.69 -8.35 32.02
N HIS A 401 -2.48 -8.90 31.97
CA HIS A 401 -1.36 -8.31 31.25
C HIS A 401 -1.65 -8.20 29.74
N PRO A 402 -1.41 -7.04 29.11
CA PRO A 402 -1.65 -6.81 27.68
C PRO A 402 -0.96 -7.84 26.76
N LEU A 403 0.29 -8.20 27.07
CA LEU A 403 1.02 -9.21 26.29
C LEU A 403 0.37 -10.61 26.37
N ALA A 404 -0.11 -11.03 27.55
CA ALA A 404 -0.81 -12.30 27.65
C ALA A 404 -2.03 -12.28 26.73
N LYS A 405 -2.87 -11.24 26.82
CA LYS A 405 -4.02 -11.02 25.93
C LYS A 405 -3.67 -11.08 24.46
N THR A 406 -2.61 -10.41 24.04
CA THR A 406 -2.16 -10.45 22.63
C THR A 406 -1.73 -11.85 22.22
N LEU A 407 -1.00 -12.59 23.08
CA LEU A 407 -0.54 -13.93 22.77
C LEU A 407 -1.70 -14.92 22.64
N ALA A 408 -2.69 -14.91 23.54
CA ALA A 408 -3.85 -15.79 23.35
C ALA A 408 -4.70 -15.38 22.15
N ALA A 409 -4.89 -14.09 21.89
CA ALA A 409 -5.65 -13.65 20.74
C ALA A 409 -4.99 -14.12 19.45
N LEU A 410 -3.67 -13.98 19.33
CA LEU A 410 -2.90 -14.50 18.20
C LEU A 410 -2.97 -16.04 18.14
N GLY A 411 -2.77 -16.74 19.26
CA GLY A 411 -2.87 -18.20 19.32
C GLY A 411 -4.25 -18.72 18.91
N ALA A 412 -5.32 -18.09 19.39
CA ALA A 412 -6.69 -18.42 19.01
C ALA A 412 -6.95 -18.14 17.53
N LEU A 413 -6.47 -17.02 16.98
CA LEU A 413 -6.60 -16.71 15.55
C LEU A 413 -5.84 -17.72 14.68
N VAL A 414 -4.63 -18.13 15.08
CA VAL A 414 -3.88 -19.19 14.39
C VAL A 414 -4.64 -20.51 14.45
N ALA A 415 -5.17 -20.89 15.62
CA ALA A 415 -5.97 -22.11 15.77
C ALA A 415 -7.24 -22.09 14.90
N ILE A 416 -7.97 -20.97 14.88
CA ILE A 416 -9.15 -20.75 14.02
C ILE A 416 -8.78 -20.90 12.54
N SER A 417 -7.61 -20.40 12.14
CA SER A 417 -7.14 -20.43 10.75
C SER A 417 -6.77 -21.85 10.29
N LEU A 418 -6.05 -22.59 11.13
CA LEU A 418 -5.55 -23.93 10.81
C LEU A 418 -6.63 -25.01 10.89
N THR A 419 -7.68 -24.80 11.68
CA THR A 419 -8.64 -25.86 12.00
C THR A 419 -9.68 -26.08 10.91
N ARG A 420 -9.86 -27.33 10.50
CA ARG A 420 -10.91 -27.79 9.58
C ARG A 420 -12.18 -28.29 10.28
N HIS A 421 -12.18 -28.38 11.60
CA HIS A 421 -13.31 -28.89 12.39
C HIS A 421 -14.26 -27.75 12.83
N PRO A 422 -15.57 -27.82 12.51
CA PRO A 422 -16.53 -26.80 12.92
C PRO A 422 -16.74 -26.75 14.44
N ALA A 423 -16.54 -27.88 15.14
CA ALA A 423 -16.67 -27.99 16.59
C ALA A 423 -15.73 -27.04 17.34
N LEU A 424 -14.44 -26.95 16.95
CA LEU A 424 -13.52 -25.99 17.57
C LEU A 424 -13.96 -24.55 17.30
N LEU A 425 -14.39 -24.22 16.08
CA LEU A 425 -14.81 -22.86 15.73
C LEU A 425 -16.01 -22.42 16.56
N PHE A 426 -16.98 -23.31 16.72
CA PHE A 426 -18.14 -23.10 17.58
C PHE A 426 -17.70 -22.95 19.05
N PHE A 427 -16.83 -23.84 19.53
CA PHE A 427 -16.31 -23.79 20.89
C PHE A 427 -15.59 -22.46 21.17
N VAL A 428 -14.79 -21.98 20.21
CA VAL A 428 -14.07 -20.71 20.28
C VAL A 428 -15.04 -19.52 20.28
N LEU A 429 -16.06 -19.56 19.43
CA LEU A 429 -17.10 -18.53 19.37
C LEU A 429 -17.87 -18.42 20.69
N VAL A 430 -18.34 -19.55 21.23
CA VAL A 430 -19.10 -19.58 22.49
C VAL A 430 -18.22 -19.16 23.66
N GLY A 431 -17.02 -19.73 23.81
CA GLY A 431 -16.14 -19.37 24.92
C GLY A 431 -15.66 -17.93 24.88
N SER A 432 -15.40 -17.37 23.70
CA SER A 432 -15.06 -15.94 23.56
C SER A 432 -16.25 -15.02 23.90
N THR A 433 -17.47 -15.44 23.54
CA THR A 433 -18.69 -14.71 23.92
C THR A 433 -18.95 -14.79 25.42
N LEU A 434 -18.72 -15.95 26.05
CA LEU A 434 -18.77 -16.09 27.50
C LEU A 434 -17.70 -15.21 28.19
N LEU A 435 -16.48 -15.16 27.67
CA LEU A 435 -15.43 -14.28 28.18
C LEU A 435 -15.81 -12.79 28.05
N ALA A 436 -16.55 -12.40 27.01
CA ALA A 436 -17.12 -11.06 26.91
C ALA A 436 -18.13 -10.77 28.03
N THR A 437 -18.97 -11.75 28.41
CA THR A 437 -19.93 -11.61 29.52
C THR A 437 -19.19 -11.40 30.85
N VAL A 438 -18.18 -12.22 31.14
CA VAL A 438 -17.36 -12.16 32.37
C VAL A 438 -16.55 -10.87 32.43
N SER A 439 -16.15 -10.35 31.27
CA SER A 439 -15.43 -9.07 31.13
C SER A 439 -16.35 -7.84 31.16
N ARG A 440 -17.64 -8.03 31.46
CA ARG A 440 -18.67 -6.98 31.59
C ARG A 440 -18.79 -6.10 30.34
N LEU A 441 -18.68 -6.71 29.15
CA LEU A 441 -18.90 -6.01 27.88
C LEU A 441 -20.40 -5.93 27.55
N PRO A 442 -20.85 -4.86 26.87
CA PRO A 442 -22.25 -4.72 26.45
C PRO A 442 -22.62 -5.74 25.35
N LEU A 443 -23.13 -6.91 25.77
CA LEU A 443 -23.39 -8.07 24.91
C LEU A 443 -24.24 -7.77 23.69
N ARG A 444 -25.28 -6.96 23.84
CA ARG A 444 -26.14 -6.56 22.70
C ARG A 444 -25.34 -5.90 21.59
N THR A 445 -24.52 -4.89 21.93
CA THR A 445 -23.70 -4.19 20.93
C THR A 445 -22.57 -5.06 20.39
N PHE A 446 -22.02 -5.94 21.24
CA PHE A 446 -20.97 -6.87 20.85
C PHE A 446 -21.47 -7.89 19.82
N ILE A 447 -22.60 -8.56 20.10
CA ILE A 447 -23.22 -9.54 19.21
C ILE A 447 -23.72 -8.87 17.93
N LEU A 448 -24.36 -7.71 18.01
CA LEU A 448 -24.81 -6.99 16.81
C LEU A 448 -23.64 -6.61 15.89
N ARG A 449 -22.46 -6.26 16.43
CA ARG A 449 -21.26 -6.01 15.61
C ARG A 449 -20.74 -7.28 14.94
N ILE A 450 -20.74 -8.41 15.65
CA ILE A 450 -20.34 -9.71 15.10
C ILE A 450 -21.31 -10.12 13.98
N LEU A 451 -22.62 -10.06 14.24
CA LEU A 451 -23.65 -10.40 13.27
C LEU A 451 -23.63 -9.46 12.06
N ALA A 452 -23.53 -8.15 12.27
CA ALA A 452 -23.47 -7.20 11.16
C ALA A 452 -22.28 -7.49 10.23
N ALA A 453 -21.09 -7.74 10.78
CA ALA A 453 -19.92 -8.08 9.97
C ALA A 453 -20.03 -9.47 9.32
N THR A 454 -20.60 -10.46 10.02
CA THR A 454 -20.81 -11.82 9.50
C THR A 454 -21.85 -11.85 8.38
N VAL A 455 -22.93 -11.06 8.48
CA VAL A 455 -23.94 -10.96 7.44
C VAL A 455 -23.41 -10.16 6.24
N LEU A 456 -22.81 -8.99 6.48
CA LEU A 456 -22.35 -8.10 5.41
C LEU A 456 -21.24 -8.74 4.56
N PHE A 457 -20.28 -9.42 5.18
CA PHE A 457 -19.13 -10.00 4.48
C PHE A 457 -19.22 -11.52 4.35
N GLY A 458 -19.71 -12.21 5.38
CA GLY A 458 -19.76 -13.67 5.41
C GLY A 458 -20.84 -14.24 4.51
N LEU A 459 -22.06 -13.70 4.52
CA LEU A 459 -23.16 -14.23 3.68
C LEU A 459 -22.86 -14.06 2.19
N VAL A 460 -22.29 -12.91 1.81
CA VAL A 460 -21.89 -12.60 0.42
C VAL A 460 -20.90 -13.64 -0.13
N LEU A 461 -20.01 -14.17 0.72
CA LEU A 461 -19.04 -15.19 0.34
C LEU A 461 -19.58 -16.62 0.52
N ALA A 462 -20.41 -16.85 1.54
CA ALA A 462 -20.94 -18.17 1.87
C ALA A 462 -22.00 -18.65 0.86
N VAL A 463 -22.83 -17.73 0.32
CA VAL A 463 -23.88 -18.08 -0.65
C VAL A 463 -23.30 -18.67 -1.94
N PRO A 464 -22.35 -18.01 -2.65
CA PRO A 464 -21.73 -18.62 -3.83
C PRO A 464 -21.02 -19.93 -3.51
N LEU A 465 -20.39 -20.02 -2.33
CA LEU A 465 -19.66 -21.21 -1.90
C LEU A 465 -20.59 -22.41 -1.63
N SER A 466 -21.87 -22.17 -1.34
CA SER A 466 -22.88 -23.22 -1.17
C SER A 466 -23.40 -23.81 -2.50
N LEU A 467 -23.08 -23.17 -3.63
CA LEU A 467 -23.57 -23.58 -4.94
C LEU A 467 -22.62 -24.63 -5.56
N ASN A 468 -23.24 -25.63 -6.19
CA ASN A 468 -22.56 -26.73 -6.87
C ASN A 468 -21.65 -26.27 -8.02
N ALA A 469 -21.87 -25.08 -8.59
CA ALA A 469 -20.97 -24.46 -9.57
C ALA A 469 -19.59 -24.13 -9.00
N VAL A 470 -19.48 -23.85 -7.70
CA VAL A 470 -18.23 -23.45 -7.03
C VAL A 470 -17.62 -24.63 -6.28
N THR A 471 -18.45 -25.40 -5.59
CA THR A 471 -18.05 -26.58 -4.81
C THR A 471 -18.85 -27.80 -5.27
N PRO A 472 -18.32 -28.58 -6.23
CA PRO A 472 -18.99 -29.77 -6.72
C PRO A 472 -19.23 -30.78 -5.59
N GLY A 473 -20.46 -31.26 -5.44
CA GLY A 473 -20.84 -32.24 -4.41
C GLY A 473 -22.17 -32.92 -4.70
N GLN A 474 -22.69 -33.68 -3.74
CA GLN A 474 -24.03 -34.26 -3.84
C GLN A 474 -25.08 -33.16 -3.72
N VAL A 475 -26.02 -33.13 -4.66
CA VAL A 475 -27.07 -32.11 -4.69
C VAL A 475 -28.09 -32.42 -3.60
N VAL A 476 -28.13 -31.55 -2.58
CA VAL A 476 -29.08 -31.64 -1.46
C VAL A 476 -30.41 -30.98 -1.84
N TRP A 477 -30.34 -29.85 -2.53
CA TRP A 477 -31.52 -29.09 -2.92
C TRP A 477 -31.34 -28.37 -4.24
N GLN A 478 -32.36 -28.43 -5.10
CA GLN A 478 -32.34 -27.86 -6.44
C GLN A 478 -33.59 -27.02 -6.70
N PRO A 479 -33.52 -25.68 -6.55
CA PRO A 479 -34.70 -24.82 -6.69
C PRO A 479 -35.16 -24.60 -8.14
N PHE A 480 -34.26 -24.67 -9.13
CA PHE A 480 -34.54 -24.19 -10.50
C PHE A 480 -34.18 -25.18 -11.62
N GLY A 481 -33.99 -26.47 -11.33
CA GLY A 481 -33.65 -27.49 -12.34
C GLY A 481 -32.25 -27.35 -12.97
N TRP A 482 -31.49 -26.30 -12.67
CA TRP A 482 -30.10 -26.12 -13.13
C TRP A 482 -29.11 -26.75 -12.14
N ARG A 483 -28.32 -27.72 -12.61
CA ARG A 483 -27.34 -28.44 -11.76
C ARG A 483 -26.22 -27.54 -11.22
N ALA A 484 -25.99 -26.38 -11.85
CA ALA A 484 -24.99 -25.41 -11.43
C ALA A 484 -25.43 -24.56 -10.21
N LEU A 485 -26.73 -24.27 -10.09
CA LEU A 485 -27.31 -23.48 -8.98
C LEU A 485 -27.88 -24.36 -7.85
N ALA A 486 -27.73 -25.67 -7.97
CA ALA A 486 -28.06 -26.60 -6.91
C ALA A 486 -27.17 -26.35 -5.68
N VAL A 487 -27.74 -26.50 -4.48
CA VAL A 487 -26.96 -26.47 -3.24
C VAL A 487 -26.33 -27.84 -3.03
N SER A 488 -25.00 -27.87 -2.94
CA SER A 488 -24.25 -29.11 -2.68
C SER A 488 -24.04 -29.31 -1.17
N ASP A 489 -23.95 -30.56 -0.74
CA ASP A 489 -23.60 -30.94 0.63
C ASP A 489 -22.21 -30.41 1.03
N ALA A 490 -21.22 -30.58 0.15
CA ALA A 490 -19.86 -30.08 0.30
C ALA A 490 -19.84 -28.55 0.37
N GLY A 491 -20.63 -27.87 -0.47
CA GLY A 491 -20.74 -26.42 -0.48
C GLY A 491 -21.41 -25.88 0.77
N LEU A 492 -22.46 -26.53 1.26
CA LEU A 492 -23.13 -26.15 2.51
C LEU A 492 -22.19 -26.29 3.71
N ASN A 493 -21.45 -27.40 3.78
CA ASN A 493 -20.44 -27.62 4.84
C ASN A 493 -19.32 -26.56 4.79
N ALA A 494 -18.84 -26.22 3.59
CA ALA A 494 -17.84 -25.17 3.40
C ALA A 494 -18.37 -23.78 3.78
N ALA A 495 -19.61 -23.46 3.42
CA ALA A 495 -20.29 -22.22 3.77
C ALA A 495 -20.47 -22.07 5.30
N VAL A 496 -20.95 -23.11 5.98
CA VAL A 496 -21.11 -23.14 7.44
C VAL A 496 -19.76 -22.97 8.13
N LEU A 497 -18.73 -23.68 7.67
CA LEU A 497 -17.38 -23.58 8.22
C LEU A 497 -16.80 -22.17 8.04
N LEU A 498 -17.02 -21.53 6.88
CA LEU A 498 -16.60 -20.16 6.61
C LEU A 498 -17.30 -19.16 7.54
N LEU A 499 -18.62 -19.27 7.71
CA LEU A 499 -19.40 -18.40 8.58
C LEU A 499 -18.99 -18.54 10.04
N LEU A 500 -18.80 -19.77 10.53
CA LEU A 500 -18.32 -20.04 11.88
C LEU A 500 -16.89 -19.50 12.09
N ARG A 501 -15.99 -19.71 11.12
CA ARG A 501 -14.60 -19.23 11.19
C ARG A 501 -14.55 -17.71 11.25
N LEU A 502 -15.31 -17.04 10.38
CA LEU A 502 -15.41 -15.60 10.34
C LEU A 502 -15.98 -15.05 11.66
N SER A 503 -17.07 -15.63 12.16
CA SER A 503 -17.70 -15.24 13.42
C SER A 503 -16.75 -15.40 14.61
N ALA A 504 -16.05 -16.53 14.70
CA ALA A 504 -15.08 -16.79 15.76
C ALA A 504 -13.90 -15.81 15.70
N ALA A 505 -13.34 -15.58 14.51
CA ALA A 505 -12.21 -14.65 14.33
C ALA A 505 -12.59 -13.21 14.70
N ILE A 506 -13.76 -12.73 14.25
CA ILE A 506 -14.26 -11.40 14.58
C ILE A 506 -14.50 -11.28 16.09
N THR A 507 -15.06 -12.31 16.72
CA THR A 507 -15.33 -12.32 18.17
C THR A 507 -14.03 -12.18 18.96
N VAL A 508 -13.00 -12.96 18.64
CA VAL A 508 -11.67 -12.89 19.29
C VAL A 508 -11.02 -11.53 19.05
N ALA A 509 -11.05 -11.02 17.82
CA ALA A 509 -10.46 -9.73 17.46
C ALA A 509 -11.15 -8.55 18.16
N LEU A 510 -12.50 -8.55 18.20
CA LEU A 510 -13.27 -7.53 18.91
C LEU A 510 -13.05 -7.62 20.42
N LEU A 511 -13.01 -8.83 21.00
CA LEU A 511 -12.74 -9.02 22.42
C LEU A 511 -11.35 -8.47 22.80
N TRP A 512 -10.33 -8.77 22.00
CA TRP A 512 -8.98 -8.25 22.17
C TRP A 512 -8.92 -6.71 22.08
N SER A 513 -9.57 -6.14 21.06
CA SER A 513 -9.63 -4.70 20.81
C SER A 513 -10.37 -3.94 21.91
N LEU A 514 -11.50 -4.46 22.39
CA LEU A 514 -12.35 -3.78 23.39
C LEU A 514 -11.84 -3.92 24.83
N THR A 515 -10.97 -4.90 25.12
CA THR A 515 -10.45 -5.16 26.47
C THR A 515 -9.01 -4.70 26.68
N THR A 516 -8.32 -4.20 25.64
CA THR A 516 -6.92 -3.79 25.73
C THR A 516 -6.72 -2.37 25.24
N ARG A 517 -6.11 -1.53 26.10
CA ARG A 517 -5.86 -0.11 25.81
C ARG A 517 -4.80 0.02 24.71
N TRP A 518 -5.00 0.96 23.78
CA TRP A 518 -4.15 1.08 22.59
C TRP A 518 -2.68 1.35 22.94
N HIS A 519 -2.43 2.26 23.89
CA HIS A 519 -1.07 2.58 24.34
C HIS A 519 -0.36 1.38 25.00
N LEU A 520 -1.10 0.41 25.57
CA LEU A 520 -0.54 -0.81 26.16
C LEU A 520 -0.27 -1.89 25.09
N LEU A 521 -1.01 -1.89 23.98
CA LEU A 521 -0.76 -2.76 22.83
C LEU A 521 0.58 -2.42 22.17
N LEU A 522 0.86 -1.14 21.95
CA LEU A 522 2.13 -0.68 21.39
C LEU A 522 3.33 -1.14 22.23
N HIS A 523 3.17 -1.18 23.56
CA HIS A 523 4.20 -1.73 24.44
C HIS A 523 4.35 -3.25 24.29
N SER A 524 3.26 -3.99 24.11
CA SER A 524 3.30 -5.45 23.92
C SER A 524 4.13 -5.85 22.70
N LEU A 525 4.18 -5.00 21.67
CA LEU A 525 5.05 -5.17 20.49
C LEU A 525 6.54 -5.16 20.84
N ARG A 526 6.97 -4.37 21.84
CA ARG A 526 8.37 -4.31 22.28
C ARG A 526 8.86 -5.66 22.81
N SER A 527 8.00 -6.33 23.58
CA SER A 527 8.24 -7.68 24.09
C SER A 527 8.16 -8.77 23.01
N LEU A 528 7.53 -8.49 21.87
CA LEU A 528 7.52 -9.34 20.68
C LEU A 528 8.71 -9.08 19.73
N ARG A 529 9.80 -8.47 20.24
CA ARG A 529 11.04 -8.14 19.51
C ARG A 529 10.89 -7.08 18.40
N VAL A 530 9.81 -6.31 18.36
CA VAL A 530 9.70 -5.17 17.45
C VAL A 530 10.76 -4.11 17.84
N PRO A 531 11.52 -3.55 16.87
CA PRO A 531 12.56 -2.55 17.15
C PRO A 531 12.06 -1.37 17.99
N ARG A 532 12.84 -0.98 19.00
CA ARG A 532 12.48 0.09 19.96
C ARG A 532 12.14 1.41 19.29
N LEU A 533 12.81 1.71 18.18
CA LEU A 533 12.58 2.91 17.37
C LEU A 533 11.17 2.93 16.78
N MET A 534 10.68 1.79 16.27
CA MET A 534 9.31 1.68 15.72
C MET A 534 8.26 1.86 16.81
N VAL A 535 8.45 1.20 17.96
CA VAL A 535 7.51 1.33 19.10
C VAL A 535 7.47 2.76 19.61
N THR A 536 8.62 3.43 19.71
CA THR A 536 8.72 4.84 20.11
C THR A 536 8.04 5.76 19.10
N ALA A 537 8.29 5.56 17.80
CA ALA A 537 7.65 6.32 16.74
C ALA A 537 6.13 6.15 16.76
N LEU A 538 5.62 4.91 16.91
CA LEU A 538 4.19 4.62 17.00
C LEU A 538 3.56 5.25 18.25
N THR A 539 4.26 5.22 19.37
CA THR A 539 3.81 5.81 20.64
C THR A 539 3.68 7.33 20.53
N LEU A 540 4.71 8.00 19.98
CA LEU A 540 4.67 9.44 19.75
C LEU A 540 3.62 9.81 18.69
N THR A 541 3.50 9.03 17.61
CA THR A 541 2.46 9.22 16.58
C THR A 541 1.07 9.17 17.18
N TYR A 542 0.78 8.15 18.01
CA TYR A 542 -0.50 8.05 18.70
C TYR A 542 -0.73 9.24 19.64
N ARG A 543 0.28 9.63 20.45
CA ARG A 543 0.17 10.76 21.37
C ARG A 543 -0.13 12.08 20.64
N TYR A 544 0.60 12.36 19.56
CA TYR A 544 0.47 13.63 18.82
C TYR A 544 -0.68 13.65 17.83
N LEU A 545 -1.27 12.50 17.48
CA LEU A 545 -2.49 12.45 16.68
C LEU A 545 -3.62 13.26 17.34
N PHE A 546 -3.80 13.12 18.66
CA PHE A 546 -4.80 13.86 19.41
C PHE A 546 -4.50 15.35 19.46
N THR A 547 -3.25 15.72 19.76
CA THR A 547 -2.82 17.13 19.77
C THR A 547 -3.02 17.78 18.41
N LEU A 548 -2.80 17.06 17.31
CA LEU A 548 -3.00 17.56 15.95
C LEU A 548 -4.49 17.77 15.64
N VAL A 549 -5.36 16.87 16.09
CA VAL A 549 -6.81 17.01 15.93
C VAL A 549 -7.36 18.19 16.75
N ASP A 550 -6.89 18.36 17.98
CA ASP A 550 -7.30 19.48 18.85
C ASP A 550 -6.84 20.83 18.29
N THR A 551 -5.57 20.93 17.87
CA THR A 551 -5.03 22.15 17.24
C THR A 551 -5.78 22.50 15.95
N LEU A 552 -6.16 21.50 15.14
CA LEU A 552 -6.99 21.73 13.96
C LEU A 552 -8.40 22.22 14.33
N ALA A 553 -9.02 21.65 15.37
CA ALA A 553 -10.33 22.07 15.84
C ALA A 553 -10.31 23.52 16.38
N GLU A 554 -9.30 23.89 17.15
CA GLU A 554 -9.07 25.25 17.64
C GLU A 554 -8.86 26.24 16.50
N MET A 555 -8.07 25.86 15.48
CA MET A 555 -7.85 26.70 14.30
C MET A 555 -9.17 27.02 13.58
N VAL A 556 -10.06 26.03 13.45
CA VAL A 556 -11.38 26.20 12.81
C VAL A 556 -12.29 27.07 13.67
N LEU A 557 -12.30 26.85 14.99
CA LEU A 557 -13.06 27.67 15.93
C LEU A 557 -12.59 29.13 15.94
N ALA A 558 -11.29 29.36 15.94
CA ALA A 558 -10.68 30.69 15.89
C ALA A 558 -10.99 31.40 14.56
N ARG A 559 -11.08 30.67 13.44
CA ARG A 559 -11.55 31.24 12.17
C ARG A 559 -13.01 31.66 12.28
N ARG A 560 -13.88 30.79 12.78
CA ARG A 560 -15.32 31.05 12.90
C ARG A 560 -15.60 32.27 13.77
N SER A 561 -14.83 32.45 14.84
CA SER A 561 -14.96 33.61 15.74
C SER A 561 -14.56 34.94 15.08
N ARG A 562 -13.83 34.90 13.95
CA ARG A 562 -13.33 36.08 13.22
C ARG A 562 -14.05 36.36 11.90
N GLN A 563 -14.96 35.49 11.46
CA GLN A 563 -15.66 35.63 10.19
C GLN A 563 -17.16 35.74 10.42
N VAL A 564 -17.79 36.77 9.84
CA VAL A 564 -19.24 36.94 9.81
C VAL A 564 -19.77 36.48 8.46
N GLY A 565 -20.77 35.60 8.45
CA GLY A 565 -21.39 35.07 7.24
C GLY A 565 -20.93 33.66 6.84
N ALA A 566 -21.63 33.05 5.87
CA ALA A 566 -21.31 31.71 5.40
C ALA A 566 -20.12 31.73 4.43
N PRO A 567 -19.13 30.85 4.61
CA PRO A 567 -17.97 30.84 3.74
C PRO A 567 -18.33 30.35 2.33
N THR A 568 -17.80 31.00 1.31
CA THR A 568 -17.90 30.54 -0.08
C THR A 568 -17.13 29.23 -0.26
N ALA A 569 -17.55 28.38 -1.23
CA ALA A 569 -16.88 27.11 -1.50
C ALA A 569 -15.39 27.27 -1.91
N GLN A 570 -15.01 28.45 -2.43
CA GLN A 570 -13.63 28.84 -2.69
C GLN A 570 -12.89 29.21 -1.40
N GLY A 571 -13.52 29.98 -0.50
CA GLY A 571 -12.96 30.32 0.80
C GLY A 571 -12.77 29.12 1.73
N VAL A 572 -13.65 28.11 1.66
CA VAL A 572 -13.47 26.84 2.39
C VAL A 572 -12.25 26.07 1.86
N ARG A 573 -12.06 26.01 0.53
CA ARG A 573 -10.92 25.34 -0.10
C ARG A 573 -9.60 26.06 0.18
N ALA A 574 -9.57 27.39 0.09
CA ALA A 574 -8.40 28.20 0.43
C ALA A 574 -7.99 28.03 1.90
N TYR A 575 -8.97 27.94 2.79
CA TYR A 575 -8.70 27.67 4.21
C TYR A 575 -8.21 26.25 4.46
N ALA A 576 -8.72 25.24 3.75
CA ALA A 576 -8.22 23.87 3.90
C ALA A 576 -6.72 23.77 3.55
N GLY A 577 -6.28 24.43 2.47
CA GLY A 577 -4.87 24.49 2.08
C GLY A 577 -3.99 25.29 3.05
N THR A 578 -4.41 26.52 3.39
CA THR A 578 -3.68 27.37 4.34
C THR A 578 -3.66 26.80 5.76
N GLY A 579 -4.78 26.22 6.21
CA GLY A 579 -4.91 25.52 7.48
C GLY A 579 -4.01 24.29 7.55
N ALA A 580 -3.93 23.48 6.49
CA ALA A 580 -3.01 22.35 6.43
C ALA A 580 -1.54 22.79 6.49
N ALA A 581 -1.18 23.87 5.79
CA ALA A 581 0.19 24.42 5.84
C ALA A 581 0.55 24.96 7.24
N VAL A 582 -0.37 25.67 7.89
CA VAL A 582 -0.18 26.19 9.25
C VAL A 582 -0.12 25.05 10.27
N LEU A 583 -0.97 24.02 10.13
CA LEU A 583 -0.95 22.83 10.98
C LEU A 583 0.37 22.07 10.84
N PHE A 584 0.87 21.93 9.61
CA PHE A 584 2.18 21.32 9.34
C PHE A 584 3.30 22.13 9.99
N ALA A 585 3.32 23.46 9.81
CA ALA A 585 4.31 24.33 10.45
C ALA A 585 4.28 24.19 11.97
N LYS A 586 3.09 24.24 12.59
CA LYS A 586 2.91 24.00 14.04
C LYS A 586 3.38 22.62 14.48
N SER A 587 3.15 21.58 13.68
CA SER A 587 3.61 20.23 13.99
C SER A 587 5.14 20.09 13.92
N ALA A 588 5.78 20.82 13.02
CA ALA A 588 7.23 20.85 12.88
C ALA A 588 7.89 21.56 14.08
N THR A 589 7.37 22.72 14.48
CA THR A 589 7.86 23.42 15.68
C THR A 589 7.63 22.58 16.93
N LEU A 590 6.45 21.97 17.07
CA LEU A 590 6.15 21.06 18.19
C LEU A 590 7.12 19.87 18.23
N HIS A 591 7.49 19.31 17.07
CA HIS A 591 8.47 18.22 17.01
C HIS A 591 9.83 18.64 17.56
N GLU A 592 10.33 19.81 17.20
CA GLU A 592 11.60 20.34 17.69
C GLU A 592 11.55 20.60 19.20
N GLU A 593 10.52 21.29 19.68
CA GLU A 593 10.32 21.57 21.11
C GLU A 593 10.26 20.28 21.93
N VAL A 594 9.50 19.29 21.46
CA VAL A 594 9.39 17.98 22.09
C VAL A 594 10.74 17.25 22.08
N TYR A 595 11.44 17.25 20.95
CA TYR A 595 12.73 16.57 20.83
C TYR A 595 13.78 17.19 21.76
N LEU A 596 13.84 18.53 21.82
CA LEU A 596 14.73 19.26 22.71
C LEU A 596 14.37 19.02 24.18
N ALA A 597 13.08 19.03 24.52
CA ALA A 597 12.61 18.69 25.86
C ALA A 597 12.95 17.24 26.24
N MET A 598 12.80 16.30 25.31
CA MET A 598 13.18 14.90 25.52
C MET A 598 14.69 14.77 25.74
N ARG A 599 15.51 15.41 24.90
CA ARG A 599 16.97 15.43 25.06
C ARG A 599 17.41 16.05 26.37
N SER A 600 16.78 17.14 26.79
CA SER A 600 17.06 17.81 28.06
C SER A 600 16.72 16.93 29.28
N ARG A 601 15.79 15.98 29.11
CA ARG A 601 15.41 14.98 30.11
C ARG A 601 16.22 13.68 30.00
N GLY A 602 17.31 13.67 29.21
CA GLY A 602 18.20 12.52 29.07
C GLY A 602 17.73 11.46 28.07
N PHE A 603 16.95 11.83 27.04
CA PHE A 603 16.54 10.89 26.00
C PHE A 603 17.73 10.38 25.18
N ASP A 604 17.91 9.05 25.17
CA ASP A 604 19.00 8.29 24.53
C ASP A 604 18.56 7.57 23.24
N GLY A 605 17.35 7.85 22.75
CA GLY A 605 16.73 7.15 21.62
C GLY A 605 15.65 6.13 22.02
N ASP A 606 15.44 5.88 23.32
CA ASP A 606 14.40 5.00 23.83
C ASP A 606 13.44 5.74 24.77
N LEU A 607 12.13 5.67 24.48
CA LEU A 607 11.13 6.31 25.32
C LEU A 607 10.80 5.40 26.51
N ARG A 608 11.42 5.68 27.65
CA ARG A 608 11.18 4.95 28.91
C ARG A 608 9.88 5.42 29.55
N VAL A 609 8.79 4.68 29.31
CA VAL A 609 7.48 4.95 29.92
C VAL A 609 7.32 4.12 31.19
N ALA A 610 6.84 4.73 32.27
CA ALA A 610 6.51 4.00 33.50
C ALA A 610 5.42 2.98 33.23
N TYR A 611 5.77 1.69 33.34
CA TYR A 611 4.84 0.60 33.06
C TYR A 611 4.03 0.26 34.32
N PRO A 612 2.69 0.33 34.27
CA PRO A 612 1.90 0.15 35.48
C PRO A 612 1.73 -1.31 35.93
N ARG A 613 2.09 -2.35 35.14
CA ARG A 613 1.71 -3.74 35.46
C ARG A 613 2.74 -4.83 35.15
N ARG A 614 3.62 -5.15 36.09
CA ARG A 614 4.51 -6.32 35.99
C ARG A 614 3.73 -7.61 35.71
N TRP A 615 4.35 -8.53 34.96
CA TRP A 615 3.83 -9.88 34.69
C TRP A 615 3.56 -10.63 36.00
N LYS A 616 2.38 -11.22 36.15
CA LYS A 616 1.97 -11.97 37.35
C LYS A 616 1.70 -13.44 37.01
N TRP A 617 1.71 -14.30 38.03
CA TRP A 617 1.32 -15.72 37.89
C TRP A 617 -0.10 -15.91 37.32
N ARG A 618 -1.01 -14.96 37.55
CA ARG A 618 -2.34 -14.99 36.94
C ARG A 618 -2.31 -14.91 35.40
N ASP A 619 -1.31 -14.26 34.83
CA ASP A 619 -1.16 -14.11 33.38
C ASP A 619 -0.65 -15.39 32.72
N THR A 620 0.26 -16.12 33.38
CA THR A 620 0.72 -17.45 32.94
C THR A 620 -0.39 -18.47 33.04
N LEU A 621 -1.11 -18.49 34.18
CA LEU A 621 -2.25 -19.38 34.37
C LEU A 621 -3.31 -19.15 33.29
N TRP A 622 -3.64 -17.90 32.99
CA TRP A 622 -4.59 -17.59 31.94
C TRP A 622 -4.12 -18.06 30.55
N LEU A 623 -2.82 -17.95 30.22
CA LEU A 623 -2.28 -18.46 28.95
C LEU A 623 -2.40 -19.98 28.87
N MET A 624 -2.08 -20.68 29.96
CA MET A 624 -2.24 -22.13 30.04
C MET A 624 -3.71 -22.55 29.88
N LEU A 625 -4.64 -21.82 30.51
CA LEU A 625 -6.07 -22.07 30.37
C LEU A 625 -6.57 -21.86 28.94
N VAL A 626 -6.10 -20.81 28.25
CA VAL A 626 -6.42 -20.62 26.82
C VAL A 626 -5.85 -21.77 25.99
N ALA A 627 -4.59 -22.14 26.19
CA ALA A 627 -3.97 -23.23 25.44
C ALA A 627 -4.71 -24.56 25.65
N LEU A 628 -5.06 -24.87 26.91
CA LEU A 628 -5.86 -26.03 27.27
C LEU A 628 -7.26 -25.97 26.64
N TRP A 629 -7.90 -24.80 26.67
CA TRP A 629 -9.21 -24.60 26.05
C TRP A 629 -9.15 -24.84 24.54
N LEU A 630 -8.17 -24.28 23.82
CA LEU A 630 -7.98 -24.53 22.39
C LEU A 630 -7.67 -26.01 22.10
N ALA A 631 -6.80 -26.64 22.90
CA ALA A 631 -6.45 -28.05 22.77
C ALA A 631 -7.65 -28.98 23.02
N SER A 632 -8.48 -28.67 24.03
CA SER A 632 -9.69 -29.43 24.35
C SER A 632 -10.72 -29.33 23.22
N GLY A 633 -10.92 -28.13 22.64
CA GLY A 633 -11.81 -27.97 21.50
C GLY A 633 -11.31 -28.70 20.25
N TYR A 634 -9.99 -28.80 20.07
CA TYR A 634 -9.40 -29.58 18.99
C TYR A 634 -9.59 -31.08 19.21
N TRP A 635 -9.37 -31.57 20.44
CA TRP A 635 -9.54 -32.97 20.81
C TRP A 635 -11.00 -33.43 20.70
N ILE A 636 -11.96 -32.61 21.17
CA ILE A 636 -13.40 -32.85 21.00
C ILE A 636 -13.74 -32.89 19.50
N GLY A 637 -13.18 -31.97 18.69
CA GLY A 637 -13.37 -31.96 17.24
C GLY A 637 -12.79 -33.18 16.53
N GLY A 638 -11.72 -33.79 17.07
CA GLY A 638 -11.12 -35.02 16.57
C GLY A 638 -11.92 -36.28 16.91
N TRP A 639 -12.57 -36.32 18.08
CA TRP A 639 -13.42 -37.45 18.51
C TRP A 639 -14.72 -37.60 17.71
N TYR A 640 -15.24 -36.52 17.14
CA TYR A 640 -16.42 -36.58 16.25
C TYR A 640 -16.08 -36.92 14.79
N ALA A 641 -14.80 -37.06 14.45
CA ALA A 641 -14.32 -37.31 13.09
C ALA A 641 -13.77 -38.73 12.86
N GLY A 642 -13.61 -39.53 13.92
CA GLY A 642 -13.43 -40.98 13.86
C GLY A 642 -14.74 -41.67 14.21
#